data_AF-A0A183BPI4-F1
#
_entry.id   AF-A0A183BPI4-F1
#
_cell.length_a   1.000
_cell.length_b   1.000
_cell.length_c   1.000
_cell.angle_alpha   90.00
_cell.angle_beta   90.00
_cell.angle_gamma   90.00
#
_symmetry.space_group_name_H-M   'P 1'
#
loop_
_entity.id
_entity.type
_entity.pdbx_description
1 polymer ?
#
loop_
_entity_poly.entity_id
_entity_poly.type
_entity_poly.pdbx_seq_one_letter_code
_entity_poly.pdbx_strand_id
1 'polypeptide(L)'
;MLDLSRHLLPRQVSRRFALFGCALFVLFIYTLFGWSSLNIYSRQPATEHCVADYLIRKGITHPLASGGDDEDSGHWRGWKTMSPFVGNGFLGIDMASDRRLVLLANESGRSHLHTGFHPLVDVQMPLTSQQDSVVFADPVDGVARSVYCSNVAEKCVCISQTVKGITHPLASGGDDEDSGHWRENRVAFVGNGFLGIDMASDRRLVLLANESGRSHLHTGFHPLVDVQMPLTSQQDSVVFADPVDGVARSVYCSNVAEKCVCISQTVYAHRTRPELLVQDVHIINPSASSFSMTFARRRSDWDEHKSTPSAVFTKLFNGGKNVLLGVQCSAIPSKSVVIKPKVEDSFRFICAVDTTATDFDGARGGGAAAAATAAASSVATRHELVKRLSSTFGRLYALSSDQLDQEHALAWKELNSATFHISQSKAPNALNQAQIDGVRHALLSTVRAPLLENVGTTTVTTNQKKEIVQRWALVVRHSAQCYAGHSTLLTPSKLWQRWDDLRSALKTLDIWRMTLEHRGCSRLMRGPTGAHGVLQAFLLSLSAATFTSSSSTSVGHIQQVQPGGKQQKGTGAGVGTRLEIGLDPESELHRHIQVDGLLVGESGARLSMDFQLDLSLKPFVSLRSTSSTPTLYACTAGCQEAPFPLGQKQISLAIKVTRPRTPIIFISEHADQLELVKKTLHVIEIVDAPAHEQHTVDLHKHGGPGGGVGGGLPTLFWVVLVLVLIAFHLFLLKLLYTEWTNAAGGPGAPYSKYSKRVLFRRE
;
A
#
# COMPACT_ATOMS: atom_id res chain seq x y z
N MET A 1 40.62 61.86 59.89
CA MET A 1 39.26 62.37 60.18
C MET A 1 38.38 61.77 59.11
N LEU A 2 37.71 60.66 59.45
CA LEU A 2 36.31 60.64 59.90
C LEU A 2 35.37 61.04 58.77
N ASP A 3 34.32 60.31 58.41
CA ASP A 3 33.92 58.94 58.72
C ASP A 3 32.73 58.61 57.78
N LEU A 4 32.57 57.32 57.49
CA LEU A 4 31.27 56.64 57.41
C LEU A 4 30.30 56.73 56.21
N SER A 5 29.94 55.51 55.77
CA SER A 5 28.59 55.00 55.43
C SER A 5 28.04 55.21 54.00
N ARG A 6 28.15 54.22 53.11
CA ARG A 6 27.21 53.07 52.88
C ARG A 6 25.77 53.46 52.49
N HIS A 7 25.38 53.12 51.26
CA HIS A 7 24.19 52.30 50.89
C HIS A 7 24.26 52.03 49.36
N LEU A 8 24.69 50.85 48.89
CA LEU A 8 23.95 49.60 48.66
C LEU A 8 22.88 49.65 47.52
N LEU A 9 23.34 49.24 46.31
CA LEU A 9 22.72 48.30 45.34
C LEU A 9 21.36 48.66 44.66
N PRO A 10 21.01 48.09 43.47
CA PRO A 10 21.68 46.98 42.79
C PRO A 10 22.00 47.18 41.28
N ARG A 11 23.29 46.98 40.96
CA ARG A 11 23.82 46.62 39.63
C ARG A 11 23.44 45.20 39.15
N GLN A 12 22.42 44.55 39.73
CA GLN A 12 22.02 43.17 39.37
C GLN A 12 20.97 43.08 38.25
N VAL A 13 20.21 44.14 37.95
CA VAL A 13 19.16 44.07 36.92
C VAL A 13 19.72 44.24 35.51
N SER A 14 20.69 45.14 35.32
CA SER A 14 21.33 45.38 34.01
C SER A 14 22.13 44.16 33.50
N ARG A 15 22.74 43.39 34.40
CA ARG A 15 23.55 42.22 34.02
C ARG A 15 22.70 41.01 33.61
N ARG A 16 21.50 40.86 34.19
CA ARG A 16 20.56 39.78 33.82
C ARG A 16 19.82 40.05 32.51
N PHE A 17 19.52 41.31 32.19
CA PHE A 17 18.92 41.68 30.91
C PHE A 17 19.89 41.56 29.73
N ALA A 18 21.17 41.93 29.91
CA ALA A 18 22.18 41.75 28.87
C ALA A 18 22.46 40.27 28.56
N LEU A 19 22.49 39.41 29.60
CA LEU A 19 22.68 37.96 29.43
C LEU A 19 21.48 37.29 28.76
N PHE A 20 20.25 37.75 29.01
CA PHE A 20 19.05 37.22 28.37
C PHE A 20 18.96 37.61 26.88
N GLY A 21 19.37 38.85 26.55
CA GLY A 21 19.47 39.32 25.16
C GLY A 21 20.53 38.58 24.34
N CYS A 22 21.71 38.30 24.93
CA CYS A 22 22.75 37.52 24.27
C CYS A 22 22.35 36.03 24.08
N ALA A 23 21.63 35.44 25.04
CA ALA A 23 21.16 34.05 24.91
C ALA A 23 20.16 33.88 23.76
N LEU A 24 19.25 34.83 23.57
CA LEU A 24 18.30 34.82 22.44
C LEU A 24 19.01 35.04 21.09
N PHE A 25 20.04 35.88 21.03
CA PHE A 25 20.80 36.12 19.81
C PHE A 25 21.66 34.92 19.40
N VAL A 26 22.22 34.18 20.35
CA VAL A 26 22.97 32.94 20.09
C VAL A 26 22.05 31.80 19.66
N LEU A 27 20.86 31.67 20.26
CA LEU A 27 19.85 30.69 19.83
C LEU A 27 19.32 30.98 18.42
N PHE A 28 19.19 32.26 18.05
CA PHE A 28 18.72 32.67 16.72
C PHE A 28 19.76 32.42 15.61
N ILE A 29 21.06 32.58 15.91
CA ILE A 29 22.15 32.29 14.95
C ILE A 29 22.35 30.78 14.77
N TYR A 30 22.21 29.99 15.84
CA TYR A 30 22.34 28.52 15.77
C TYR A 30 21.26 27.87 14.89
N THR A 31 20.08 28.51 14.77
CA THR A 31 19.01 28.05 13.88
C THR A 31 19.15 28.50 12.43
N LEU A 32 19.97 29.53 12.15
CA LEU A 32 20.13 30.09 10.80
C LEU A 32 21.36 29.57 10.05
N PHE A 33 22.40 29.09 10.76
CA PHE A 33 23.64 28.60 10.15
C PHE A 33 24.08 27.25 10.73
N GLY A 34 23.35 26.19 10.39
CA GLY A 34 23.81 24.82 10.61
C GLY A 34 24.97 24.48 9.66
N TRP A 35 26.21 24.65 10.13
CA TRP A 35 27.41 24.24 9.39
C TRP A 35 27.91 22.88 9.88
N SER A 36 28.00 21.95 8.92
CA SER A 36 28.50 20.59 9.04
C SER A 36 29.99 20.57 9.35
N SER A 37 30.39 19.87 10.41
CA SER A 37 31.79 19.57 10.71
C SER A 37 32.37 18.56 9.70
N LEU A 38 33.40 18.97 8.97
CA LEU A 38 34.31 18.12 8.19
C LEU A 38 35.19 17.30 9.15
N ASN A 39 35.02 15.97 9.17
CA ASN A 39 35.98 15.04 9.75
C ASN A 39 36.85 14.45 8.63
N ILE A 40 38.16 14.65 8.74
CA ILE A 40 39.20 14.03 7.93
C ILE A 40 39.56 12.71 8.61
N TYR A 41 39.46 11.58 7.90
CA TYR A 41 40.05 10.31 8.32
C TYR A 41 40.88 9.69 7.20
N SER A 42 42.06 9.22 7.58
CA SER A 42 43.10 8.63 6.72
C SER A 42 42.72 7.26 6.17
N ARG A 43 43.06 6.99 4.91
CA ARG A 43 43.00 5.67 4.26
C ARG A 43 44.12 4.74 4.74
N GLN A 44 43.77 3.48 4.98
CA GLN A 44 44.64 2.32 4.75
C GLN A 44 43.95 1.37 3.75
N PRO A 45 44.70 0.61 2.93
CA PRO A 45 44.14 -0.14 1.81
C PRO A 45 43.69 -1.56 2.18
N ALA A 46 42.57 -1.94 1.55
CA ALA A 46 42.06 -3.27 1.21
C ALA A 46 42.76 -4.52 1.78
N THR A 47 42.11 -5.15 2.78
CA THR A 47 42.01 -6.62 2.92
C THR A 47 40.68 -6.96 3.60
N GLU A 48 39.94 -7.92 3.01
CA GLU A 48 38.88 -8.75 3.62
C GLU A 48 37.66 -8.08 4.28
N HIS A 49 36.54 -7.96 3.56
CA HIS A 49 35.22 -7.77 4.19
C HIS A 49 34.18 -8.78 3.71
N CYS A 50 33.81 -9.73 4.58
CA CYS A 50 32.79 -10.75 4.31
C CYS A 50 31.39 -10.15 4.05
N VAL A 51 31.11 -8.99 4.66
CA VAL A 51 29.86 -8.24 4.45
C VAL A 51 29.76 -7.71 3.02
N ALA A 52 30.85 -7.24 2.42
CA ALA A 52 30.84 -6.72 1.05
C ALA A 52 30.48 -7.82 0.03
N ASP A 53 31.08 -9.03 0.17
CA ASP A 53 30.73 -10.19 -0.68
C ASP A 53 29.26 -10.60 -0.51
N TYR A 54 28.73 -10.60 0.73
CA TYR A 54 27.32 -10.86 0.98
C TYR A 54 26.39 -9.87 0.27
N LEU A 55 26.67 -8.56 0.37
CA LEU A 55 25.87 -7.51 -0.25
C LEU A 55 25.90 -7.59 -1.78
N ILE A 56 27.07 -7.84 -2.37
CA ILE A 56 27.25 -8.01 -3.82
C ILE A 56 26.47 -9.24 -4.32
N ARG A 57 26.59 -10.39 -3.66
CA ARG A 57 25.85 -11.62 -4.04
C ARG A 57 24.34 -11.47 -3.93
N LYS A 58 23.85 -10.63 -3.03
CA LYS A 58 22.42 -10.33 -2.87
C LYS A 58 21.93 -9.21 -3.79
N GLY A 59 22.81 -8.62 -4.61
CA GLY A 59 22.45 -7.53 -5.51
C GLY A 59 22.06 -6.25 -4.78
N ILE A 60 22.55 -6.06 -3.55
CA ILE A 60 22.20 -4.92 -2.70
C ILE A 60 23.20 -3.79 -2.97
N THR A 61 22.72 -2.67 -3.49
CA THR A 61 23.51 -1.47 -3.74
C THR A 61 23.79 -0.73 -2.44
N HIS A 62 24.98 -0.91 -1.87
CA HIS A 62 25.44 -0.25 -0.65
C HIS A 62 26.85 0.32 -0.85
N PRO A 63 27.26 1.43 -0.21
CA PRO A 63 28.60 2.01 -0.36
C PRO A 63 29.76 1.05 -0.05
N LEU A 64 29.52 0.00 0.76
CA LEU A 64 30.48 -1.07 1.05
C LEU A 64 30.60 -2.11 -0.07
N ALA A 65 29.59 -2.22 -0.94
CA ALA A 65 29.54 -3.12 -2.09
C ALA A 65 30.10 -2.47 -3.38
N SER A 66 30.04 -1.14 -3.48
CA SER A 66 30.61 -0.35 -4.58
C SER A 66 32.08 -0.03 -4.29
N GLY A 67 32.98 -1.00 -4.43
CA GLY A 67 34.42 -0.75 -4.41
C GLY A 67 34.83 0.13 -5.58
N GLY A 68 34.79 1.46 -5.40
CA GLY A 68 35.19 2.44 -6.41
C GLY A 68 34.74 3.85 -6.04
N ASP A 69 35.68 4.79 -5.99
CA ASP A 69 35.42 6.22 -5.91
C ASP A 69 34.85 6.72 -7.25
N ASP A 70 33.55 6.54 -7.49
CA ASP A 70 32.87 7.30 -8.55
C ASP A 70 32.44 8.66 -7.99
N GLU A 71 33.33 9.64 -8.13
CA GLU A 71 33.15 11.04 -7.71
C GLU A 71 32.03 11.79 -8.49
N ASP A 72 31.43 11.20 -9.51
CA ASP A 72 30.54 11.91 -10.46
C ASP A 72 29.03 11.70 -10.28
N SER A 73 28.56 11.07 -9.19
CA SER A 73 27.13 10.94 -8.92
C SER A 73 26.67 11.75 -7.69
N GLY A 74 26.38 13.03 -7.92
CA GLY A 74 25.82 13.96 -6.93
C GLY A 74 24.48 13.55 -6.28
N HIS A 75 23.89 12.42 -6.67
CA HIS A 75 22.65 11.88 -6.08
C HIS A 75 22.86 11.07 -4.79
N TRP A 76 24.07 10.59 -4.49
CA TRP A 76 24.26 9.62 -3.40
C TRP A 76 24.94 10.16 -2.13
N ARG A 77 25.34 11.45 -2.09
CA ARG A 77 25.95 12.04 -0.87
C ARG A 77 25.01 12.11 0.33
N GLY A 78 23.69 12.06 0.14
CA GLY A 78 22.70 12.17 1.22
C GLY A 78 22.44 10.88 2.02
N TRP A 79 22.91 9.72 1.56
CA TRP A 79 22.51 8.43 2.11
C TRP A 79 23.44 7.95 3.24
N LYS A 80 24.66 8.48 3.35
CA LYS A 80 25.58 8.20 4.48
C LYS A 80 25.11 8.77 5.82
N THR A 81 24.05 9.59 5.83
CA THR A 81 23.56 10.33 7.01
C THR A 81 22.15 9.93 7.46
N MET A 82 21.49 8.98 6.80
CA MET A 82 20.18 8.49 7.24
C MET A 82 20.36 7.36 8.26
N SER A 83 19.84 7.55 9.47
CA SER A 83 19.76 6.44 10.44
C SER A 83 18.88 5.33 9.86
N PRO A 84 19.26 4.04 9.96
CA PRO A 84 18.46 2.90 9.51
C PRO A 84 17.25 2.71 10.43
N PHE A 85 16.31 3.64 10.28
CA PHE A 85 15.06 3.72 11.02
C PHE A 85 13.95 3.09 10.19
N VAL A 86 13.14 2.25 10.84
CA VAL A 86 11.93 1.67 10.24
C VAL A 86 10.76 1.94 11.14
N GLY A 87 9.70 2.50 10.59
CA GLY A 87 8.51 2.84 11.35
C GLY A 87 7.32 3.14 10.46
N ASN A 88 6.15 3.27 11.08
CA ASN A 88 4.86 3.48 10.40
C ASN A 88 4.24 4.86 10.67
N GLY A 89 5.06 5.81 11.12
CA GLY A 89 4.59 7.15 11.51
C GLY A 89 3.99 7.24 12.91
N PHE A 90 3.73 6.11 13.60
CA PHE A 90 3.31 6.08 15.01
C PHE A 90 4.35 5.40 15.91
N LEU A 91 4.98 4.32 15.42
CA LEU A 91 6.07 3.63 16.08
C LEU A 91 7.22 3.43 15.09
N GLY A 92 8.45 3.39 15.59
CA GLY A 92 9.59 2.96 14.79
C GLY A 92 10.78 2.55 15.62
N ILE A 93 11.74 1.89 14.96
CA ILE A 93 12.93 1.32 15.57
C ILE A 93 14.12 1.85 14.79
N ASP A 94 15.05 2.47 15.50
CA ASP A 94 16.36 2.80 14.96
C ASP A 94 17.30 1.62 15.16
N MET A 95 17.77 1.02 14.07
CA MET A 95 18.62 -0.16 14.13
C MET A 95 20.11 0.17 14.32
N ALA A 96 20.53 1.43 14.18
CA ALA A 96 21.96 1.82 14.29
C ALA A 96 22.38 2.19 15.71
N SER A 97 21.50 2.80 16.50
CA SER A 97 21.82 3.30 17.84
C SER A 97 21.39 2.32 18.94
N ASP A 98 20.28 2.60 19.61
CA ASP A 98 19.85 1.94 20.84
C ASP A 98 18.95 0.72 20.61
N ARG A 99 18.55 0.42 19.36
CA ARG A 99 17.58 -0.66 19.02
C ARG A 99 16.27 -0.60 19.81
N ARG A 100 15.95 0.56 20.36
CA ARG A 100 14.76 0.80 21.18
C ARG A 100 13.57 1.08 20.28
N LEU A 101 12.41 0.62 20.73
CA LEU A 101 11.15 1.08 20.17
C LEU A 101 10.95 2.55 20.54
N VAL A 102 10.73 3.39 19.53
CA VAL A 102 10.38 4.80 19.65
C VAL A 102 8.91 4.95 19.30
N LEU A 103 8.13 5.55 20.20
CA LEU A 103 6.73 5.90 19.97
C LEU A 103 6.64 7.40 19.65
N LEU A 104 5.88 7.76 18.62
CA LEU A 104 5.59 9.14 18.27
C LEU A 104 4.34 9.55 19.04
N ALA A 105 4.51 10.43 20.03
CA ALA A 105 3.45 10.77 20.98
C ALA A 105 2.38 11.73 20.43
N ASN A 106 2.53 12.25 19.20
CA ASN A 106 1.49 13.05 18.53
C ASN A 106 1.56 13.00 16.99
N GLU A 107 0.44 13.36 16.34
CA GLU A 107 0.28 13.44 14.88
C GLU A 107 1.19 14.48 14.19
N SER A 108 1.81 15.37 14.96
CA SER A 108 2.72 16.41 14.43
C SER A 108 4.18 15.96 14.30
N GLY A 109 4.54 14.75 14.78
CA GLY A 109 5.88 14.20 14.70
C GLY A 109 6.94 14.95 15.54
N ARG A 110 6.53 15.78 16.51
CA ARG A 110 7.45 16.67 17.26
C ARG A 110 7.90 16.12 18.62
N SER A 111 7.33 15.03 19.10
CA SER A 111 7.67 14.41 20.39
C SER A 111 7.90 12.91 20.24
N HIS A 112 9.16 12.50 20.43
CA HIS A 112 9.58 11.10 20.45
C HIS A 112 9.59 10.61 21.91
N LEU A 113 8.80 9.58 22.20
CA LEU A 113 8.87 8.85 23.45
C LEU A 113 9.76 7.62 23.24
N HIS A 114 10.99 7.68 23.75
CA HIS A 114 11.88 6.52 23.77
C HIS A 114 11.37 5.53 24.81
N THR A 115 10.97 4.35 24.38
CA THR A 115 10.60 3.28 25.32
C THR A 115 11.87 2.57 25.82
N GLY A 116 11.81 1.99 27.02
CA GLY A 116 12.87 1.07 27.50
C GLY A 116 12.81 -0.32 26.84
N PHE A 117 11.92 -0.52 25.87
CA PHE A 117 11.69 -1.81 25.23
C PHE A 117 12.63 -1.99 24.03
N HIS A 118 13.36 -3.11 24.03
CA HIS A 118 14.30 -3.50 22.99
C HIS A 118 13.70 -4.72 22.26
N PRO A 119 12.91 -4.50 21.18
CA PRO A 119 12.21 -5.58 20.48
C PRO A 119 13.12 -6.48 19.66
N LEU A 120 14.36 -6.05 19.37
CA LEU A 120 15.30 -6.80 18.55
C LEU A 120 16.09 -7.79 19.39
N VAL A 121 16.07 -9.05 18.98
CA VAL A 121 16.92 -10.10 19.55
C VAL A 121 18.37 -9.83 19.15
N ASP A 122 19.28 -9.82 20.13
CA ASP A 122 20.71 -9.72 19.86
C ASP A 122 21.23 -11.01 19.23
N VAL A 123 21.78 -10.88 18.03
CA VAL A 123 22.43 -11.98 17.31
C VAL A 123 23.87 -12.09 17.80
N GLN A 124 24.16 -13.09 18.64
CA GLN A 124 25.53 -13.43 19.02
C GLN A 124 26.08 -14.52 18.08
N MET A 125 27.17 -14.21 17.38
CA MET A 125 27.96 -15.21 16.66
C MET A 125 29.03 -15.80 17.60
N PRO A 126 29.44 -17.07 17.41
CA PRO A 126 30.57 -17.65 18.12
C PRO A 126 31.84 -16.81 17.88
N LEU A 127 32.50 -16.41 18.97
CA LEU A 127 33.70 -15.55 18.99
C LEU A 127 34.75 -16.03 17.97
N THR A 128 34.85 -15.31 16.87
CA THR A 128 35.89 -15.43 15.84
C THR A 128 36.49 -14.04 15.66
N SER A 129 37.79 -13.94 15.43
CA SER A 129 38.59 -12.71 15.58
C SER A 129 38.32 -11.60 14.55
N GLN A 130 37.38 -11.80 13.60
CA GLN A 130 37.12 -10.88 12.50
C GLN A 130 35.61 -10.88 12.20
N GLN A 131 34.87 -10.02 12.90
CA GLN A 131 33.44 -9.86 12.75
C GLN A 131 33.13 -8.54 12.03
N ASP A 132 32.48 -8.62 10.88
CA ASP A 132 31.97 -7.46 10.17
C ASP A 132 30.46 -7.35 10.37
N SER A 133 29.95 -6.12 10.51
CA SER A 133 28.51 -5.89 10.53
C SER A 133 28.12 -4.65 9.75
N VAL A 134 26.92 -4.67 9.17
CA VAL A 134 26.30 -3.52 8.52
C VAL A 134 24.83 -3.46 8.89
N VAL A 135 24.35 -2.24 9.09
CA VAL A 135 22.93 -1.96 9.29
C VAL A 135 22.52 -0.94 8.24
N PHE A 136 21.48 -1.24 7.48
CA PHE A 136 20.97 -0.35 6.43
C PHE A 136 19.46 -0.44 6.32
N ALA A 137 18.84 0.65 5.84
CA ALA A 137 17.44 0.67 5.46
C ALA A 137 17.30 0.53 3.94
N ASP A 138 16.32 -0.28 3.53
CA ASP A 138 15.88 -0.45 2.15
C ASP A 138 14.54 0.30 1.99
N PRO A 139 14.56 1.52 1.42
CA PRO A 139 13.38 2.36 1.31
C PRO A 139 12.37 1.83 0.28
N VAL A 140 12.79 0.95 -0.64
CA VAL A 140 11.91 0.35 -1.66
C VAL A 140 11.03 -0.72 -1.02
N ASP A 141 11.64 -1.55 -0.17
CA ASP A 141 10.95 -2.63 0.54
C ASP A 141 10.33 -2.19 1.89
N GLY A 142 10.66 -0.98 2.37
CA GLY A 142 10.24 -0.47 3.68
C GLY A 142 10.81 -1.29 4.85
N VAL A 143 12.02 -1.86 4.67
CA VAL A 143 12.67 -2.72 5.66
C VAL A 143 14.00 -2.13 6.11
N ALA A 144 14.48 -2.53 7.29
CA ALA A 144 15.85 -2.33 7.72
C ALA A 144 16.46 -3.69 7.99
N ARG A 145 17.71 -3.86 7.59
CA ARG A 145 18.45 -5.12 7.69
C ARG A 145 19.72 -4.88 8.49
N SER A 146 19.97 -5.72 9.49
CA SER A 146 21.27 -5.83 10.13
C SER A 146 21.90 -7.15 9.71
N VAL A 147 23.08 -7.08 9.11
CA VAL A 147 23.84 -8.24 8.65
C VAL A 147 25.10 -8.32 9.47
N TYR A 148 25.35 -9.49 10.03
CA TYR A 148 26.60 -9.83 10.71
C TYR A 148 27.26 -10.92 9.90
N CYS A 149 28.55 -10.77 9.59
CA CYS A 149 29.32 -11.80 8.93
C CYS A 149 30.58 -12.09 9.71
N SER A 150 30.99 -13.34 9.71
CA SER A 150 32.30 -13.76 10.20
C SER A 150 32.94 -14.73 9.22
N ASN A 151 34.27 -14.73 9.17
CA ASN A 151 35.04 -15.72 8.44
C ASN A 151 35.23 -16.96 9.33
N VAL A 152 34.61 -18.08 8.94
CA VAL A 152 34.71 -19.37 9.63
C VAL A 152 35.31 -20.37 8.67
N ALA A 153 36.56 -20.80 8.92
CA ALA A 153 37.29 -21.77 8.09
C ALA A 153 37.37 -21.35 6.60
N GLU A 154 37.85 -20.14 6.33
CA GLU A 154 38.00 -19.56 4.97
C GLU A 154 36.67 -19.39 4.20
N LYS A 155 35.53 -19.41 4.92
CA LYS A 155 34.21 -19.15 4.35
C LYS A 155 33.49 -18.07 5.13
N CYS A 156 32.93 -17.09 4.42
CA CYS A 156 32.08 -16.07 5.01
C CYS A 156 30.72 -16.67 5.40
N VAL A 157 30.42 -16.68 6.70
CA VAL A 157 29.12 -17.05 7.25
C VAL A 157 28.42 -15.78 7.72
N CYS A 158 27.25 -15.50 7.14
CA CYS A 158 26.49 -14.29 7.43
C CYS A 158 25.10 -14.60 7.99
N ILE A 159 24.69 -13.86 9.01
CA ILE A 159 23.34 -13.86 9.57
C ILE A 159 22.73 -12.49 9.31
N SER A 160 21.53 -12.47 8.71
CA SER A 160 20.78 -11.24 8.45
C SER A 160 19.48 -11.23 9.25
N GLN A 161 19.29 -10.21 10.07
CA GLN A 161 18.03 -9.90 10.73
C GLN A 161 17.35 -8.79 9.93
N THR A 162 16.09 -9.00 9.53
CA THR A 162 15.30 -8.02 8.75
C THR A 162 14.10 -7.58 9.57
N VAL A 163 13.89 -6.27 9.64
CA VAL A 163 12.75 -5.63 10.31
C VAL A 163 11.96 -4.90 9.25
N LYS A 164 10.69 -5.27 9.07
CA LYS A 164 9.78 -4.63 8.11
C LYS A 164 8.84 -3.67 8.83
N GLY A 165 8.75 -2.44 8.33
CA GLY A 165 7.78 -1.48 8.83
C GLY A 165 6.37 -1.91 8.43
N ILE A 166 5.44 -1.95 9.38
CA ILE A 166 4.03 -2.18 9.07
C ILE A 166 3.50 -0.88 8.46
N THR A 167 3.32 -0.78 7.15
CA THR A 167 2.87 0.46 6.47
C THR A 167 1.40 0.82 6.69
N HIS A 168 0.72 0.26 7.70
CA HIS A 168 -0.62 0.68 8.07
C HIS A 168 -0.53 1.80 9.13
N PRO A 169 -1.22 2.93 8.95
CA PRO A 169 -1.47 3.85 10.04
C PRO A 169 -2.28 3.08 11.09
N LEU A 170 -1.64 2.76 12.22
CA LEU A 170 -2.36 2.22 13.37
C LEU A 170 -3.41 3.26 13.77
N ALA A 171 -4.68 2.87 13.71
CA ALA A 171 -5.77 3.66 14.24
C ALA A 171 -5.44 4.00 15.70
N SER A 172 -5.12 5.27 15.96
CA SER A 172 -5.10 5.76 17.32
C SER A 172 -6.53 5.64 17.84
N GLY A 173 -6.72 4.79 18.87
CA GLY A 173 -7.94 4.77 19.66
C GLY A 173 -8.03 6.06 20.44
N GLY A 174 -8.51 7.11 19.79
CA GLY A 174 -8.94 8.36 20.38
C GLY A 174 -10.28 8.70 19.76
N ASP A 175 -11.32 8.77 20.58
CA ASP A 175 -12.65 9.22 20.21
C ASP A 175 -12.65 10.74 19.94
N ASP A 176 -11.86 11.21 18.98
CA ASP A 176 -11.96 12.58 18.48
C ASP A 176 -12.96 12.59 17.31
N GLU A 177 -14.16 13.12 17.61
CA GLU A 177 -15.30 13.21 16.69
C GLU A 177 -15.12 14.23 15.55
N ASP A 178 -14.03 15.00 15.50
CA ASP A 178 -13.96 16.22 14.67
C ASP A 178 -12.90 16.29 13.56
N SER A 179 -12.06 15.26 13.35
CA SER A 179 -11.16 15.24 12.19
C SER A 179 -11.75 14.41 11.05
N GLY A 180 -12.32 15.08 10.05
CA GLY A 180 -12.89 14.50 8.81
C GLY A 180 -11.87 13.80 7.87
N HIS A 181 -10.85 13.15 8.42
CA HIS A 181 -9.94 12.28 7.69
C HIS A 181 -10.56 10.90 7.53
N TRP A 182 -10.57 10.40 6.30
CA TRP A 182 -11.13 9.11 5.90
C TRP A 182 -10.68 7.96 6.84
N ARG A 183 -11.56 7.54 7.75
CA ARG A 183 -11.39 6.28 8.52
C ARG A 183 -11.27 5.13 7.53
N GLU A 184 -10.21 4.32 7.67
CA GLU A 184 -9.97 3.12 6.86
C GLU A 184 -11.17 2.15 6.87
N ASN A 185 -11.34 1.44 5.76
CA ASN A 185 -12.39 0.44 5.60
C ASN A 185 -12.31 -0.62 6.72
N ARG A 186 -13.43 -0.87 7.41
CA ARG A 186 -13.49 -1.76 8.60
C ARG A 186 -13.48 -3.27 8.26
N VAL A 187 -13.21 -3.62 7.01
CA VAL A 187 -13.31 -4.99 6.48
C VAL A 187 -11.91 -5.47 6.13
N ALA A 188 -11.48 -6.57 6.74
CA ALA A 188 -10.22 -7.25 6.44
C ALA A 188 -10.50 -8.49 5.60
N PHE A 189 -10.89 -8.25 4.34
CA PHE A 189 -11.31 -9.30 3.41
C PHE A 189 -10.12 -9.95 2.71
N VAL A 190 -10.12 -11.29 2.68
CA VAL A 190 -9.25 -12.09 1.83
C VAL A 190 -10.06 -13.10 1.04
N GLY A 191 -9.61 -13.38 -0.18
CA GLY A 191 -10.26 -14.32 -1.06
C GLY A 191 -9.42 -14.70 -2.26
N ASN A 192 -9.85 -15.74 -2.96
CA ASN A 192 -9.20 -16.25 -4.17
C ASN A 192 -10.16 -16.37 -5.36
N GLY A 193 -11.34 -15.75 -5.26
CA GLY A 193 -12.41 -15.86 -6.25
C GLY A 193 -13.27 -17.11 -6.17
N PHE A 194 -12.90 -18.10 -5.35
CA PHE A 194 -13.76 -19.24 -5.03
C PHE A 194 -14.34 -19.09 -3.62
N LEU A 195 -13.45 -18.82 -2.66
CA LEU A 195 -13.77 -18.61 -1.27
C LEU A 195 -13.27 -17.25 -0.81
N GLY A 196 -13.96 -16.69 0.17
CA GLY A 196 -13.57 -15.46 0.84
C GLY A 196 -14.02 -15.45 2.28
N ILE A 197 -13.31 -14.66 3.09
CA ILE A 197 -13.61 -14.45 4.50
C ILE A 197 -13.24 -13.03 4.90
N ASP A 198 -14.05 -12.42 5.76
CA ASP A 198 -13.71 -11.18 6.45
C ASP A 198 -13.25 -11.50 7.87
N MET A 199 -12.01 -11.12 8.18
CA MET A 199 -11.40 -11.36 9.48
C MET A 199 -11.85 -10.37 10.57
N ALA A 200 -12.32 -9.18 10.15
CA ALA A 200 -12.66 -8.09 11.07
C ALA A 200 -14.06 -8.23 11.69
N SER A 201 -15.02 -8.81 10.97
CA SER A 201 -16.40 -8.94 11.45
C SER A 201 -16.81 -10.40 11.77
N ASP A 202 -17.65 -11.00 10.94
CA ASP A 202 -18.40 -12.23 11.21
C ASP A 202 -17.54 -13.51 11.10
N ARG A 203 -16.37 -13.41 10.43
CA ARG A 203 -15.44 -14.54 10.21
C ARG A 203 -16.12 -15.78 9.60
N ARG A 204 -17.15 -15.54 8.79
CA ARG A 204 -17.90 -16.59 8.08
C ARG A 204 -17.34 -16.78 6.69
N LEU A 205 -17.27 -18.04 6.28
CA LEU A 205 -16.92 -18.44 4.93
C LEU A 205 -18.00 -17.95 3.95
N VAL A 206 -17.58 -17.31 2.88
CA VAL A 206 -18.41 -16.93 1.75
C VAL A 206 -17.89 -17.63 0.50
N LEU A 207 -18.80 -18.25 -0.26
CA LEU A 207 -18.47 -18.69 -1.62
C LEU A 207 -18.76 -17.57 -2.60
N LEU A 208 -17.74 -17.25 -3.38
CA LEU A 208 -17.76 -16.14 -4.31
C LEU A 208 -18.41 -16.60 -5.62
N ALA A 209 -19.34 -15.79 -6.12
CA ALA A 209 -20.10 -16.16 -7.29
C ALA A 209 -19.22 -16.14 -8.55
N ASN A 210 -19.24 -17.26 -9.29
CA ASN A 210 -18.63 -17.33 -10.62
C ASN A 210 -19.48 -16.56 -11.66
N GLU A 211 -18.87 -16.22 -12.80
CA GLU A 211 -19.22 -15.44 -14.02
C GLU A 211 -20.70 -15.36 -14.50
N SER A 212 -21.64 -16.07 -13.89
CA SER A 212 -23.05 -16.17 -14.28
C SER A 212 -24.04 -15.31 -13.50
N GLY A 213 -23.58 -14.26 -12.80
CA GLY A 213 -24.48 -13.32 -12.12
C GLY A 213 -25.20 -13.88 -10.90
N ARG A 214 -24.61 -14.86 -10.20
CA ARG A 214 -25.13 -15.32 -8.90
C ARG A 214 -24.73 -14.32 -7.81
N SER A 215 -25.55 -14.20 -6.76
CA SER A 215 -25.15 -13.50 -5.55
C SER A 215 -24.15 -14.33 -4.76
N HIS A 216 -23.17 -13.69 -4.12
CA HIS A 216 -22.21 -14.34 -3.22
C HIS A 216 -22.96 -15.17 -2.17
N LEU A 217 -22.56 -16.43 -1.98
CA LEU A 217 -23.26 -17.35 -1.07
C LEU A 217 -22.63 -17.27 0.32
N HIS A 218 -23.37 -16.68 1.26
CA HIS A 218 -22.99 -16.69 2.67
C HIS A 218 -23.30 -18.06 3.28
N THR A 219 -22.26 -18.80 3.67
CA THR A 219 -22.39 -20.22 4.03
C THR A 219 -22.80 -20.44 5.49
N GLY A 220 -22.58 -19.46 6.36
CA GLY A 220 -22.79 -19.61 7.81
C GLY A 220 -21.70 -20.43 8.53
N PHE A 221 -20.74 -20.99 7.80
CA PHE A 221 -19.65 -21.79 8.37
C PHE A 221 -18.54 -20.89 8.94
N HIS A 222 -18.02 -21.23 10.12
CA HIS A 222 -16.91 -20.51 10.77
C HIS A 222 -15.65 -21.38 10.69
N PRO A 223 -14.79 -21.20 9.68
CA PRO A 223 -13.63 -22.06 9.48
C PRO A 223 -12.48 -21.75 10.44
N LEU A 224 -12.36 -20.48 10.85
CA LEU A 224 -11.24 -20.00 11.67
C LEU A 224 -11.32 -20.55 13.10
N VAL A 225 -10.16 -20.87 13.64
CA VAL A 225 -9.94 -21.26 15.02
C VAL A 225 -9.73 -20.00 15.85
N ASP A 226 -10.58 -19.81 16.86
CA ASP A 226 -10.45 -18.77 17.86
C ASP A 226 -9.52 -19.26 18.98
N VAL A 227 -8.62 -18.38 19.43
CA VAL A 227 -7.69 -18.67 20.53
C VAL A 227 -8.11 -17.83 21.72
N GLN A 228 -8.50 -18.49 22.80
CA GLN A 228 -8.91 -17.83 24.03
C GLN A 228 -7.68 -17.58 24.90
N MET A 229 -7.48 -16.31 25.27
CA MET A 229 -6.43 -15.93 26.21
C MET A 229 -6.89 -15.90 27.65
N PRO A 230 -5.94 -16.01 28.58
CA PRO A 230 -6.19 -15.71 29.98
C PRO A 230 -6.62 -14.24 30.11
N LEU A 231 -7.85 -14.02 30.57
CA LEU A 231 -8.49 -12.72 30.75
C LEU A 231 -7.57 -11.74 31.50
N THR A 232 -7.30 -10.58 30.90
CA THR A 232 -6.66 -9.42 31.52
C THR A 232 -7.32 -8.13 31.01
N SER A 233 -7.31 -7.08 31.84
CA SER A 233 -8.20 -5.91 31.73
C SER A 233 -7.84 -4.88 30.67
N GLN A 234 -6.71 -5.03 29.97
CA GLN A 234 -6.25 -4.08 28.95
C GLN A 234 -5.79 -4.86 27.71
N GLN A 235 -6.53 -4.69 26.62
CA GLN A 235 -6.39 -5.47 25.40
C GLN A 235 -6.28 -4.52 24.21
N ASP A 236 -5.14 -4.56 23.53
CA ASP A 236 -4.96 -3.88 22.25
C ASP A 236 -5.13 -4.90 21.13
N SER A 237 -5.86 -4.51 20.08
CA SER A 237 -6.05 -5.36 18.91
C SER A 237 -6.10 -4.55 17.63
N VAL A 238 -5.46 -5.09 16.59
CA VAL A 238 -5.52 -4.55 15.23
C VAL A 238 -5.87 -5.68 14.27
N VAL A 239 -6.69 -5.39 13.27
CA VAL A 239 -7.03 -6.30 12.18
C VAL A 239 -6.94 -5.55 10.87
N PHE A 240 -6.21 -6.09 9.90
CA PHE A 240 -6.03 -5.46 8.59
C PHE A 240 -5.83 -6.50 7.50
N ALA A 241 -6.09 -6.11 6.25
CA ALA A 241 -5.72 -6.87 5.07
C ALA A 241 -4.45 -6.27 4.46
N ASP A 242 -3.52 -7.11 4.03
CA ASP A 242 -2.30 -6.73 3.32
C ASP A 242 -2.49 -6.95 1.81
N PRO A 243 -2.65 -5.88 1.01
CA PRO A 243 -2.82 -5.96 -0.44
C PRO A 243 -1.65 -6.58 -1.20
N VAL A 244 -0.44 -6.53 -0.63
CA VAL A 244 0.79 -6.95 -1.30
C VAL A 244 0.93 -8.47 -1.19
N ASP A 245 0.78 -8.98 0.03
CA ASP A 245 0.93 -10.40 0.33
C ASP A 245 -0.37 -11.18 0.10
N GLY A 246 -1.52 -10.49 0.03
CA GLY A 246 -2.82 -11.13 -0.17
C GLY A 246 -3.39 -11.81 1.07
N VAL A 247 -2.95 -11.38 2.26
CA VAL A 247 -3.26 -12.01 3.55
C VAL A 247 -4.00 -11.04 4.48
N ALA A 248 -4.79 -11.56 5.41
CA ALA A 248 -5.35 -10.78 6.51
C ALA A 248 -4.60 -11.12 7.79
N ARG A 249 -4.28 -10.11 8.58
CA ARG A 249 -3.59 -10.27 9.86
C ARG A 249 -4.41 -9.67 10.98
N SER A 250 -4.48 -10.37 12.10
CA SER A 250 -4.86 -9.80 13.38
C SER A 250 -3.71 -9.93 14.34
N VAL A 251 -3.46 -8.88 15.11
CA VAL A 251 -2.55 -8.94 16.24
C VAL A 251 -3.34 -8.49 17.44
N TYR A 252 -3.29 -9.32 18.47
CA TYR A 252 -3.89 -9.06 19.75
C TYR A 252 -2.81 -9.23 20.80
N CYS A 253 -2.69 -8.27 21.70
CA CYS A 253 -1.72 -8.30 22.78
C CYS A 253 -2.41 -8.02 24.11
N SER A 254 -1.95 -8.70 25.15
CA SER A 254 -2.38 -8.44 26.53
C SER A 254 -1.19 -8.44 27.47
N ASN A 255 -1.29 -7.67 28.54
CA ASN A 255 -0.29 -7.65 29.59
C ASN A 255 -0.54 -8.82 30.55
N VAL A 256 0.38 -9.79 30.57
CA VAL A 256 0.34 -10.95 31.47
C VAL A 256 1.63 -10.94 32.30
N ALA A 257 1.48 -10.78 33.62
CA ALA A 257 2.61 -10.73 34.57
C ALA A 257 3.69 -9.68 34.19
N GLU A 258 3.27 -8.44 33.92
CA GLU A 258 4.13 -7.30 33.53
C GLU A 258 4.90 -7.48 32.20
N LYS A 259 4.52 -8.48 31.39
CA LYS A 259 5.08 -8.74 30.07
C LYS A 259 3.96 -8.83 29.03
N CYS A 260 4.22 -8.30 27.84
CA CYS A 260 3.26 -8.26 26.74
C CYS A 260 3.22 -9.60 26.02
N VAL A 261 2.16 -10.38 26.21
CA VAL A 261 1.92 -11.63 25.46
C VAL A 261 1.07 -11.28 24.24
N CYS A 262 1.53 -11.70 23.05
CA CYS A 262 0.86 -11.38 21.79
C CYS A 262 0.50 -12.64 21.02
N ILE A 263 -0.69 -12.64 20.42
CA ILE A 263 -1.11 -13.60 19.41
C ILE A 263 -1.26 -12.85 18.10
N SER A 264 -0.57 -13.34 17.09
CA SER A 264 -0.77 -12.95 15.69
C SER A 264 -1.52 -14.06 14.98
N GLN A 265 -2.58 -13.72 14.27
CA GLN A 265 -3.25 -14.63 13.35
C GLN A 265 -3.07 -14.13 11.94
N THR A 266 -2.66 -15.01 11.03
CA THR A 266 -2.59 -14.71 9.59
C THR A 266 -3.54 -15.64 8.86
N VAL A 267 -4.39 -15.10 8.00
CA VAL A 267 -5.39 -15.86 7.23
C VAL A 267 -5.25 -15.52 5.76
N TYR A 268 -5.24 -16.54 4.91
CA TYR A 268 -5.27 -16.33 3.47
C TYR A 268 -6.03 -17.42 2.74
N ALA A 269 -6.73 -17.01 1.68
CA ALA A 269 -7.30 -17.91 0.69
C ALA A 269 -6.21 -18.23 -0.35
N HIS A 270 -5.84 -19.50 -0.50
CA HIS A 270 -4.69 -19.85 -1.34
C HIS A 270 -4.96 -19.47 -2.81
N ARG A 271 -4.01 -18.78 -3.44
CA ARG A 271 -4.27 -18.13 -4.74
C ARG A 271 -4.22 -19.09 -5.92
N THR A 272 -3.35 -20.09 -5.86
CA THR A 272 -3.20 -21.13 -6.90
C THR A 272 -4.02 -22.39 -6.61
N ARG A 273 -4.61 -22.49 -5.41
CA ARG A 273 -5.37 -23.66 -4.91
C ARG A 273 -6.73 -23.18 -4.43
N PRO A 274 -7.72 -23.11 -5.32
CA PRO A 274 -9.01 -22.47 -5.03
C PRO A 274 -9.72 -23.01 -3.79
N GLU A 275 -9.59 -24.31 -3.54
CA GLU A 275 -10.25 -25.04 -2.45
C GLU A 275 -9.64 -24.78 -1.06
N LEU A 276 -8.47 -24.15 -0.96
CA LEU A 276 -7.69 -24.09 0.28
C LEU A 276 -7.80 -22.73 0.98
N LEU A 277 -8.16 -22.78 2.26
CA LEU A 277 -8.03 -21.68 3.22
C LEU A 277 -6.98 -22.06 4.27
N VAL A 278 -6.05 -21.16 4.56
CA VAL A 278 -5.00 -21.34 5.55
C VAL A 278 -5.14 -20.30 6.65
N GLN A 279 -4.93 -20.73 7.90
CA GLN A 279 -4.83 -19.89 9.07
C GLN A 279 -3.58 -20.29 9.86
N ASP A 280 -2.73 -19.31 10.12
CA ASP A 280 -1.61 -19.43 11.05
C ASP A 280 -1.91 -18.66 12.32
N VAL A 281 -1.54 -19.25 13.45
CA VAL A 281 -1.58 -18.64 14.77
C VAL A 281 -0.18 -18.68 15.33
N HIS A 282 0.41 -17.50 15.51
CA HIS A 282 1.71 -17.31 16.11
C HIS A 282 1.54 -16.72 17.51
N ILE A 283 2.13 -17.35 18.52
CA ILE A 283 2.01 -16.95 19.91
C ILE A 283 3.40 -16.64 20.45
N ILE A 284 3.54 -15.46 21.06
CA ILE A 284 4.80 -15.01 21.67
C ILE A 284 4.59 -14.90 23.17
N ASN A 285 5.29 -15.71 23.95
CA ASN A 285 5.30 -15.64 25.41
C ASN A 285 6.66 -15.12 25.93
N PRO A 286 6.83 -13.80 26.09
CA PRO A 286 8.04 -13.23 26.69
C PRO A 286 8.03 -13.28 28.23
N SER A 287 6.95 -13.78 28.86
CA SER A 287 6.83 -13.83 30.31
C SER A 287 7.71 -14.93 30.93
N ALA A 288 7.98 -14.80 32.23
CA ALA A 288 8.73 -15.80 32.99
C ALA A 288 7.89 -17.04 33.37
N SER A 289 6.58 -16.97 33.17
CA SER A 289 5.61 -18.01 33.53
C SER A 289 5.03 -18.69 32.28
N SER A 290 4.68 -19.97 32.41
CA SER A 290 3.84 -20.63 31.41
C SER A 290 2.37 -20.23 31.59
N PHE A 291 1.62 -20.14 30.51
CA PHE A 291 0.16 -20.02 30.55
C PHE A 291 -0.48 -21.08 29.64
N SER A 292 -1.75 -21.40 29.91
CA SER A 292 -2.53 -22.34 29.10
C SER A 292 -3.47 -21.59 28.16
N MET A 293 -3.54 -22.02 26.90
CA MET A 293 -4.48 -21.50 25.92
C MET A 293 -5.46 -22.58 25.46
N THR A 294 -6.68 -22.16 25.14
CA THR A 294 -7.72 -23.03 24.59
C THR A 294 -8.03 -22.61 23.16
N PHE A 295 -8.03 -23.60 22.27
CA PHE A 295 -8.41 -23.43 20.88
C PHE A 295 -9.85 -23.89 20.69
N ALA A 296 -10.66 -23.07 20.04
CA ALA A 296 -12.06 -23.39 19.77
C ALA A 296 -12.43 -23.01 18.34
N ARG A 297 -13.24 -23.84 17.68
CA ARG A 297 -13.93 -23.47 16.45
C ARG A 297 -15.40 -23.26 16.77
N ARG A 298 -15.95 -22.17 16.29
CA ARG A 298 -17.35 -21.82 16.53
C ARG A 298 -18.26 -22.88 15.88
N ARG A 299 -19.27 -23.34 16.62
CA ARG A 299 -20.17 -24.40 16.14
C ARG A 299 -20.97 -23.89 14.93
N SER A 300 -21.08 -24.74 13.91
CA SER A 300 -21.89 -24.48 12.72
C SER A 300 -23.09 -25.43 12.67
N ASP A 301 -24.22 -24.94 12.16
CA ASP A 301 -25.44 -25.71 11.92
C ASP A 301 -25.32 -26.53 10.61
N TRP A 302 -24.38 -27.49 10.60
CA TRP A 302 -23.97 -28.28 9.43
C TRP A 302 -23.94 -29.77 9.78
N ASP A 303 -24.22 -30.63 8.79
CA ASP A 303 -24.18 -32.08 8.96
C ASP A 303 -22.73 -32.54 9.11
N GLU A 304 -22.39 -33.20 10.20
CA GLU A 304 -21.05 -33.70 10.48
C GLU A 304 -20.91 -35.19 10.12
N HIS A 305 -19.92 -35.52 9.31
CA HIS A 305 -19.60 -36.87 8.88
C HIS A 305 -18.22 -37.27 9.41
N LYS A 306 -18.14 -38.44 10.06
CA LYS A 306 -16.86 -38.98 10.53
C LYS A 306 -15.98 -39.32 9.34
N SER A 307 -14.76 -38.78 9.32
CA SER A 307 -13.74 -39.06 8.31
C SER A 307 -12.35 -38.94 8.95
N THR A 308 -11.34 -39.53 8.31
CA THR A 308 -9.93 -39.43 8.71
C THR A 308 -9.19 -38.49 7.75
N PRO A 309 -8.35 -37.56 8.25
CA PRO A 309 -7.92 -37.36 9.65
C PRO A 309 -8.90 -36.52 10.51
N SER A 310 -9.89 -35.88 9.91
CA SER A 310 -10.86 -35.00 10.61
C SER A 310 -12.25 -35.07 9.99
N ALA A 311 -13.27 -34.65 10.75
CA ALA A 311 -14.67 -34.67 10.31
C ALA A 311 -14.92 -33.76 9.10
N VAL A 312 -15.87 -34.19 8.25
CA VAL A 312 -16.33 -33.46 7.07
C VAL A 312 -17.70 -32.87 7.35
N PHE A 313 -17.87 -31.57 7.12
CA PHE A 313 -19.11 -30.86 7.30
C PHE A 313 -19.81 -30.65 5.96
N THR A 314 -21.09 -30.96 5.84
CA THR A 314 -21.86 -30.73 4.61
C THR A 314 -23.13 -29.93 4.86
N LYS A 315 -23.52 -29.08 3.90
CA LYS A 315 -24.81 -28.38 3.93
C LYS A 315 -25.33 -28.15 2.51
N LEU A 316 -26.65 -28.31 2.34
CA LEU A 316 -27.33 -28.04 1.08
C LEU A 316 -27.83 -26.58 1.07
N PHE A 317 -27.56 -25.87 -0.04
CA PHE A 317 -28.00 -24.51 -0.27
C PHE A 317 -28.96 -24.46 -1.45
N ASN A 318 -30.11 -23.81 -1.24
CA ASN A 318 -31.14 -23.65 -2.26
C ASN A 318 -31.01 -22.27 -2.91
N GLY A 319 -30.65 -22.22 -4.19
CA GLY A 319 -30.48 -20.96 -4.92
C GLY A 319 -30.38 -21.17 -6.42
N GLY A 320 -31.53 -21.19 -7.13
CA GLY A 320 -31.63 -21.40 -8.58
C GLY A 320 -31.28 -22.84 -9.03
N LYS A 321 -30.11 -23.36 -8.64
CA LYS A 321 -29.76 -24.78 -8.63
C LYS A 321 -29.32 -25.15 -7.23
N ASN A 322 -29.71 -26.32 -6.73
CA ASN A 322 -29.31 -26.75 -5.40
C ASN A 322 -27.80 -27.06 -5.39
N VAL A 323 -27.06 -26.52 -4.43
CA VAL A 323 -25.61 -26.74 -4.30
C VAL A 323 -25.34 -27.42 -2.97
N LEU A 324 -24.70 -28.59 -3.01
CA LEU A 324 -24.18 -29.25 -1.83
C LEU A 324 -22.73 -28.82 -1.61
N LEU A 325 -22.48 -28.20 -0.45
CA LEU A 325 -21.17 -27.70 -0.05
C LEU A 325 -20.59 -28.62 1.02
N GLY A 326 -19.31 -28.94 0.88
CA GLY A 326 -18.51 -29.69 1.84
C GLY A 326 -17.32 -28.88 2.33
N VAL A 327 -17.04 -28.93 3.63
CA VAL A 327 -15.85 -28.32 4.23
C VAL A 327 -15.18 -29.33 5.16
N GLN A 328 -13.86 -29.49 5.02
CA GLN A 328 -13.06 -30.30 5.93
C GLN A 328 -11.89 -29.46 6.43
N CYS A 329 -11.75 -29.37 7.74
CA CYS A 329 -10.70 -28.56 8.36
C CYS A 329 -9.80 -29.43 9.24
N SER A 330 -8.56 -28.99 9.48
CA SER A 330 -7.65 -29.66 10.39
C SER A 330 -8.22 -29.77 11.81
N ALA A 331 -7.77 -30.82 12.51
CA ALA A 331 -8.11 -31.05 13.90
C ALA A 331 -7.53 -29.95 14.79
N ILE A 332 -8.24 -29.68 15.88
CA ILE A 332 -7.85 -28.69 16.88
C ILE A 332 -7.32 -29.43 18.11
N PRO A 333 -6.31 -28.92 18.82
CA PRO A 333 -5.86 -29.51 20.08
C PRO A 333 -7.05 -29.70 21.04
N SER A 334 -7.27 -30.94 21.50
CA SER A 334 -8.42 -31.30 22.35
C SER A 334 -8.24 -30.93 23.82
N LYS A 335 -7.03 -30.55 24.23
CA LYS A 335 -6.69 -30.08 25.58
C LYS A 335 -6.08 -28.69 25.51
N SER A 336 -6.14 -27.96 26.62
CA SER A 336 -5.43 -26.69 26.76
C SER A 336 -3.94 -26.88 26.48
N VAL A 337 -3.39 -26.06 25.59
CA VAL A 337 -1.97 -26.10 25.22
C VAL A 337 -1.21 -25.19 26.17
N VAL A 338 -0.12 -25.73 26.76
CA VAL A 338 0.73 -24.96 27.68
C VAL A 338 1.85 -24.30 26.89
N ILE A 339 1.87 -22.98 26.86
CA ILE A 339 2.90 -22.19 26.19
C ILE A 339 4.03 -21.93 27.18
N LYS A 340 5.25 -22.36 26.82
CA LYS A 340 6.43 -22.26 27.68
C LYS A 340 6.94 -20.81 27.76
N PRO A 341 7.63 -20.43 28.85
CA PRO A 341 8.21 -19.10 28.98
C PRO A 341 9.36 -18.89 27.98
N LYS A 342 9.47 -17.66 27.45
CA LYS A 342 10.51 -17.25 26.48
C LYS A 342 10.54 -18.09 25.20
N VAL A 343 9.38 -18.57 24.76
CA VAL A 343 9.23 -19.40 23.56
C VAL A 343 8.21 -18.75 22.61
N GLU A 344 8.45 -18.96 21.33
CA GLU A 344 7.51 -18.69 20.25
C GLU A 344 6.94 -20.01 19.76
N ASP A 345 5.61 -20.13 19.77
CA ASP A 345 4.89 -21.31 19.31
C ASP A 345 4.02 -20.94 18.10
N SER A 346 3.97 -21.82 17.10
CA SER A 346 3.20 -21.63 15.87
C SER A 346 2.26 -22.80 15.62
N PHE A 347 1.00 -22.49 15.31
CA PHE A 347 -0.04 -23.47 14.98
C PHE A 347 -0.64 -23.14 13.61
N ARG A 348 -0.63 -24.12 12.71
CA ARG A 348 -1.23 -24.01 11.38
C ARG A 348 -2.53 -24.79 11.30
N PHE A 349 -3.57 -24.16 10.79
CA PHE A 349 -4.87 -24.75 10.51
C PHE A 349 -5.21 -24.56 9.04
N ILE A 350 -5.74 -25.60 8.40
CA ILE A 350 -6.17 -25.54 7.01
C ILE A 350 -7.60 -26.03 6.88
N CYS A 351 -8.34 -25.48 5.92
CA CYS A 351 -9.65 -25.94 5.52
C CYS A 351 -9.69 -26.14 4.00
N ALA A 352 -10.15 -27.32 3.57
CA ALA A 352 -10.50 -27.61 2.18
C ALA A 352 -12.01 -27.44 1.98
N VAL A 353 -12.38 -26.85 0.85
CA VAL A 353 -13.77 -26.54 0.49
C VAL A 353 -14.07 -27.09 -0.90
N ASP A 354 -15.18 -27.82 -1.03
CA ASP A 354 -15.65 -28.32 -2.33
C ASP A 354 -17.15 -28.19 -2.47
N THR A 355 -17.62 -28.03 -3.71
CA THR A 355 -19.03 -27.85 -4.06
C THR A 355 -19.43 -28.83 -5.14
N THR A 356 -20.64 -29.37 -5.05
CA THR A 356 -21.27 -30.07 -6.16
C THR A 356 -22.64 -29.48 -6.45
N ALA A 357 -22.91 -29.22 -7.73
CA ALA A 357 -24.27 -28.93 -8.15
C ALA A 357 -25.12 -30.18 -7.97
N THR A 358 -26.39 -29.97 -7.62
CA THR A 358 -27.37 -31.03 -7.41
C THR A 358 -28.65 -30.65 -8.15
N ASP A 359 -29.16 -31.58 -8.95
CA ASP A 359 -30.39 -31.38 -9.73
C ASP A 359 -31.64 -31.84 -8.93
N PHE A 360 -31.58 -31.76 -7.60
CA PHE A 360 -32.72 -32.12 -6.74
C PHE A 360 -33.80 -31.04 -6.80
N ASP A 361 -34.52 -30.92 -7.92
CA ASP A 361 -35.82 -30.29 -7.86
C ASP A 361 -36.68 -31.19 -6.97
N GLY A 362 -36.91 -30.74 -5.73
CA GLY A 362 -37.72 -31.45 -4.76
C GLY A 362 -39.00 -31.89 -5.45
N ALA A 363 -39.24 -33.20 -5.50
CA ALA A 363 -40.27 -33.90 -6.26
C ALA A 363 -41.62 -33.16 -6.24
N ARG A 364 -41.80 -32.18 -7.12
CA ARG A 364 -43.08 -31.52 -7.36
C ARG A 364 -43.70 -32.22 -8.56
N GLY A 365 -44.27 -33.39 -8.30
CA GLY A 365 -45.14 -34.11 -9.25
C GLY A 365 -44.81 -35.58 -9.51
N GLY A 366 -43.67 -36.10 -9.03
CA GLY A 366 -43.33 -37.52 -9.17
C GLY A 366 -43.81 -38.34 -7.98
N GLY A 367 -44.48 -39.48 -8.21
CA GLY A 367 -44.93 -40.39 -7.14
C GLY A 367 -43.80 -40.94 -6.25
N ALA A 368 -44.14 -41.76 -5.26
CA ALA A 368 -43.20 -42.27 -4.24
C ALA A 368 -41.89 -42.88 -4.79
N ALA A 369 -41.93 -43.52 -5.95
CA ALA A 369 -40.75 -44.08 -6.62
C ALA A 369 -39.76 -43.00 -7.10
N ALA A 370 -40.25 -41.85 -7.59
CA ALA A 370 -39.41 -40.73 -8.00
C ALA A 370 -38.76 -40.05 -6.78
N ALA A 371 -39.51 -39.92 -5.67
CA ALA A 371 -38.98 -39.41 -4.41
C ALA A 371 -37.90 -40.34 -3.82
N ALA A 372 -38.11 -41.65 -3.86
CA ALA A 372 -37.12 -42.63 -3.40
C ALA A 372 -35.83 -42.61 -4.25
N THR A 373 -35.97 -42.49 -5.57
CA THR A 373 -34.83 -42.38 -6.50
C THR A 373 -34.04 -41.09 -6.28
N ALA A 374 -34.73 -39.96 -6.08
CA ALA A 374 -34.11 -38.68 -5.76
C ALA A 374 -33.37 -38.73 -4.41
N ALA A 375 -33.98 -39.35 -3.39
CA ALA A 375 -33.34 -39.53 -2.09
C ALA A 375 -32.07 -40.38 -2.18
N ALA A 376 -32.09 -41.51 -2.90
CA ALA A 376 -30.93 -42.37 -3.12
C ALA A 376 -29.80 -41.64 -3.88
N SER A 377 -30.15 -40.88 -4.92
CA SER A 377 -29.19 -40.05 -5.66
C SER A 377 -28.56 -38.95 -4.78
N SER A 378 -29.31 -38.39 -3.83
CA SER A 378 -28.78 -37.39 -2.87
C SER A 378 -27.77 -37.97 -1.89
N VAL A 379 -27.99 -39.22 -1.46
CA VAL A 379 -27.06 -39.94 -0.59
C VAL A 379 -25.78 -40.26 -1.36
N ALA A 380 -25.90 -40.77 -2.60
CA ALA A 380 -24.75 -41.07 -3.45
C ALA A 380 -23.90 -39.82 -3.76
N THR A 381 -24.56 -38.71 -4.11
CA THR A 381 -23.89 -37.43 -4.40
C THR A 381 -23.13 -36.90 -3.18
N ARG A 382 -23.73 -37.01 -1.98
CA ARG A 382 -23.08 -36.62 -0.72
C ARG A 382 -21.89 -37.52 -0.42
N HIS A 383 -22.03 -38.83 -0.58
CA HIS A 383 -20.94 -39.77 -0.33
C HIS A 383 -19.74 -39.51 -1.24
N GLU A 384 -19.99 -39.23 -2.52
CA GLU A 384 -18.94 -38.87 -3.49
C GLU A 384 -18.26 -37.54 -3.14
N LEU A 385 -19.03 -36.52 -2.73
CA LEU A 385 -18.46 -35.24 -2.27
C LEU A 385 -17.55 -35.45 -1.05
N VAL A 386 -18.00 -36.20 -0.04
CA VAL A 386 -17.21 -36.48 1.17
C VAL A 386 -15.91 -37.22 0.81
N LYS A 387 -15.98 -38.21 -0.09
CA LYS A 387 -14.81 -38.96 -0.55
C LYS A 387 -13.81 -38.07 -1.30
N ARG A 388 -14.29 -37.26 -2.25
CA ARG A 388 -13.45 -36.35 -3.04
C ARG A 388 -12.80 -35.28 -2.17
N LEU A 389 -13.57 -34.70 -1.24
CA LEU A 389 -13.07 -33.71 -0.30
C LEU A 389 -12.02 -34.30 0.64
N SER A 390 -12.23 -35.50 1.17
CA SER A 390 -11.25 -36.20 2.02
C SER A 390 -9.95 -36.51 1.30
N SER A 391 -10.04 -36.97 0.04
CA SER A 391 -8.86 -37.15 -0.82
C SER A 391 -8.11 -35.84 -1.07
N THR A 392 -8.85 -34.77 -1.36
CA THR A 392 -8.28 -33.44 -1.61
C THR A 392 -7.61 -32.88 -0.35
N PHE A 393 -8.27 -32.98 0.81
CA PHE A 393 -7.73 -32.56 2.08
C PHE A 393 -6.45 -33.34 2.44
N GLY A 394 -6.45 -34.66 2.27
CA GLY A 394 -5.26 -35.49 2.51
C GLY A 394 -4.05 -35.06 1.65
N ARG A 395 -4.28 -34.73 0.37
CA ARG A 395 -3.24 -34.20 -0.52
C ARG A 395 -2.74 -32.83 -0.08
N LEU A 396 -3.63 -31.93 0.32
CA LEU A 396 -3.26 -30.58 0.77
C LEU A 396 -2.53 -30.60 2.11
N TYR A 397 -2.96 -31.45 3.03
CA TYR A 397 -2.34 -31.63 4.35
C TYR A 397 -0.94 -32.25 4.28
N ALA A 398 -0.64 -33.00 3.21
CA ALA A 398 0.69 -33.58 2.98
C ALA A 398 1.73 -32.59 2.42
N LEU A 399 1.30 -31.40 1.98
CA LEU A 399 2.21 -30.37 1.47
C LEU A 399 2.93 -29.67 2.61
N SER A 400 4.17 -29.24 2.37
CA SER A 400 4.91 -28.48 3.37
C SER A 400 4.36 -27.06 3.53
N SER A 401 4.46 -26.53 4.74
CA SER A 401 4.03 -25.18 5.07
C SER A 401 4.67 -24.13 4.18
N ASP A 402 6.00 -24.18 4.07
CA ASP A 402 6.79 -23.23 3.28
C ASP A 402 6.40 -23.27 1.79
N GLN A 403 6.06 -24.45 1.28
CA GLN A 403 5.63 -24.61 -0.10
C GLN A 403 4.33 -23.84 -0.37
N LEU A 404 3.33 -23.97 0.50
CA LEU A 404 2.04 -23.29 0.35
C LEU A 404 2.21 -21.77 0.44
N ASP A 405 3.02 -21.30 1.40
CA ASP A 405 3.25 -19.87 1.59
C ASP A 405 3.98 -19.25 0.40
N GLN A 406 4.99 -19.95 -0.15
CA GLN A 406 5.70 -19.52 -1.34
C GLN A 406 4.81 -19.54 -2.59
N GLU A 407 4.01 -20.60 -2.80
CA GLU A 407 3.07 -20.68 -3.92
C GLU A 407 2.06 -19.51 -3.89
N HIS A 408 1.52 -19.20 -2.70
CA HIS A 408 0.60 -18.09 -2.50
C HIS A 408 1.27 -16.73 -2.73
N ALA A 409 2.40 -16.47 -2.08
CA ALA A 409 3.10 -15.19 -2.15
C ALA A 409 3.61 -14.90 -3.57
N LEU A 410 4.14 -15.91 -4.28
CA LEU A 410 4.57 -15.76 -5.68
C LEU A 410 3.40 -15.45 -6.61
N ALA A 411 2.24 -16.07 -6.39
CA ALA A 411 1.05 -15.80 -7.19
C ALA A 411 0.53 -14.36 -6.98
N TRP A 412 0.52 -13.87 -5.75
CA TRP A 412 0.20 -12.47 -5.46
C TRP A 412 1.26 -11.50 -6.00
N LYS A 413 2.55 -11.86 -5.92
CA LYS A 413 3.62 -11.07 -6.54
C LYS A 413 3.45 -10.95 -8.05
N GLU A 414 3.06 -12.02 -8.75
CA GLU A 414 2.79 -11.95 -10.19
C GLU A 414 1.55 -11.10 -10.49
N LEU A 415 0.46 -11.24 -9.72
CA LEU A 415 -0.70 -10.34 -9.85
C LEU A 415 -0.35 -8.89 -9.52
N ASN A 416 0.60 -8.66 -8.61
CA ASN A 416 1.06 -7.34 -8.24
C ASN A 416 2.16 -6.80 -9.15
N SER A 417 2.52 -7.51 -10.24
CA SER A 417 3.50 -7.04 -11.23
C SER A 417 3.06 -5.82 -12.04
N ALA A 418 1.75 -5.57 -12.13
CA ALA A 418 1.18 -4.34 -12.69
C ALA A 418 0.60 -3.49 -11.56
N THR A 419 0.91 -2.20 -11.52
CA THR A 419 0.55 -1.32 -10.40
C THR A 419 0.05 0.04 -10.87
N PHE A 420 -0.70 0.70 -9.99
CA PHE A 420 -1.11 2.09 -10.12
C PHE A 420 -0.71 2.81 -8.85
N HIS A 421 -0.01 3.92 -8.98
CA HIS A 421 0.40 4.77 -7.88
C HIS A 421 -0.11 6.19 -8.10
N ILE A 422 -0.65 6.80 -7.05
CA ILE A 422 -1.00 8.22 -7.01
C ILE A 422 -0.45 8.88 -5.75
N SER A 423 0.22 10.01 -5.92
CA SER A 423 0.75 10.81 -4.81
C SER A 423 -0.33 11.20 -3.80
N GLN A 424 -0.02 11.13 -2.50
CA GLN A 424 -0.95 11.47 -1.42
C GLN A 424 -1.54 12.88 -1.57
N SER A 425 -2.84 12.98 -1.40
CA SER A 425 -3.61 14.23 -1.41
C SER A 425 -4.26 14.51 -0.06
N LYS A 426 -4.14 15.76 0.38
CA LYS A 426 -4.82 16.32 1.55
C LYS A 426 -6.09 17.10 1.21
N ALA A 427 -6.40 17.25 -0.08
CA ALA A 427 -7.65 17.88 -0.52
C ALA A 427 -8.88 17.07 -0.05
N PRO A 428 -9.99 17.74 0.30
CA PRO A 428 -11.23 17.06 0.65
C PRO A 428 -11.73 16.23 -0.53
N ASN A 429 -12.32 15.08 -0.26
CA ASN A 429 -12.87 14.18 -1.28
C ASN A 429 -11.86 13.70 -2.34
N ALA A 430 -10.55 13.71 -2.06
CA ALA A 430 -9.55 13.15 -2.97
C ALA A 430 -9.27 11.68 -2.65
N LEU A 431 -9.12 10.86 -3.71
CA LEU A 431 -8.65 9.48 -3.58
C LEU A 431 -7.16 9.43 -3.24
N ASN A 432 -6.80 8.51 -2.35
CA ASN A 432 -5.43 8.23 -1.93
C ASN A 432 -5.04 6.78 -2.20
N GLN A 433 -3.73 6.52 -2.23
CA GLN A 433 -3.17 5.22 -2.61
C GLN A 433 -3.76 4.05 -1.81
N ALA A 434 -3.88 4.20 -0.49
CA ALA A 434 -4.42 3.15 0.38
C ALA A 434 -5.85 2.71 -0.01
N GLN A 435 -6.69 3.64 -0.47
CA GLN A 435 -8.05 3.32 -0.92
C GLN A 435 -8.03 2.54 -2.24
N ILE A 436 -7.17 2.94 -3.16
CA ILE A 436 -7.01 2.27 -4.46
C ILE A 436 -6.49 0.85 -4.25
N ASP A 437 -5.46 0.68 -3.41
CA ASP A 437 -4.88 -0.64 -3.11
C ASP A 437 -5.86 -1.55 -2.36
N GLY A 438 -6.64 -1.00 -1.42
CA GLY A 438 -7.68 -1.74 -0.72
C GLY A 438 -8.80 -2.24 -1.66
N VAL A 439 -9.30 -1.37 -2.55
CA VAL A 439 -10.31 -1.75 -3.54
C VAL A 439 -9.75 -2.76 -4.55
N ARG A 440 -8.53 -2.53 -5.04
CA ARG A 440 -7.83 -3.45 -5.93
C ARG A 440 -7.69 -4.83 -5.30
N HIS A 441 -7.14 -4.91 -4.08
CA HIS A 441 -6.98 -6.17 -3.35
C HIS A 441 -8.30 -6.90 -3.17
N ALA A 442 -9.34 -6.19 -2.72
CA ALA A 442 -10.66 -6.76 -2.52
C ALA A 442 -11.27 -7.25 -3.84
N LEU A 443 -11.14 -6.48 -4.92
CA LEU A 443 -11.61 -6.87 -6.25
C LEU A 443 -10.91 -8.13 -6.75
N LEU A 444 -9.58 -8.20 -6.67
CA LEU A 444 -8.80 -9.39 -7.06
C LEU A 444 -9.11 -10.59 -6.17
N SER A 445 -9.40 -10.38 -4.89
CA SER A 445 -9.82 -11.41 -3.95
C SER A 445 -11.18 -12.02 -4.31
N THR A 446 -12.03 -11.30 -5.05
CA THR A 446 -13.34 -11.80 -5.51
C THR A 446 -13.31 -12.57 -6.83
N VAL A 447 -12.15 -12.65 -7.52
CA VAL A 447 -12.05 -13.20 -8.87
C VAL A 447 -10.98 -14.28 -8.96
N ARG A 448 -11.33 -15.40 -9.60
CA ARG A 448 -10.45 -16.54 -9.84
C ARG A 448 -9.26 -16.15 -10.70
N ALA A 449 -8.15 -16.86 -10.58
CA ALA A 449 -6.95 -16.62 -11.40
C ALA A 449 -6.56 -17.90 -12.16
N PRO A 450 -7.32 -18.32 -13.19
CA PRO A 450 -7.08 -19.60 -13.86
C PRO A 450 -5.66 -19.76 -14.42
N LEU A 451 -5.00 -18.66 -14.83
CA LEU A 451 -3.61 -18.67 -15.29
C LEU A 451 -2.58 -19.06 -14.21
N LEU A 452 -2.93 -18.93 -12.93
CA LEU A 452 -2.07 -19.27 -11.79
C LEU A 452 -2.51 -20.54 -11.07
N GLU A 453 -3.73 -21.00 -11.32
CA GLU A 453 -4.29 -22.17 -10.66
C GLU A 453 -3.60 -23.45 -11.13
N ASN A 454 -3.33 -24.36 -10.19
CA ASN A 454 -2.68 -25.66 -10.44
C ASN A 454 -1.27 -25.60 -11.05
N VAL A 455 -0.66 -24.42 -11.08
CA VAL A 455 0.76 -24.25 -11.36
C VAL A 455 1.52 -24.60 -10.07
N GLY A 456 1.67 -25.89 -9.80
CA GLY A 456 2.44 -26.38 -8.64
C GLY A 456 3.89 -25.86 -8.67
N THR A 457 4.59 -25.96 -7.53
CA THR A 457 5.97 -25.53 -7.25
C THR A 457 7.09 -25.92 -8.23
N THR A 458 6.81 -26.62 -9.31
CA THR A 458 7.75 -26.66 -10.42
C THR A 458 7.83 -25.26 -11.02
N THR A 459 8.91 -24.54 -10.69
CA THR A 459 9.41 -23.36 -11.38
C THR A 459 8.81 -23.28 -12.78
N VAL A 460 7.82 -22.39 -12.96
CA VAL A 460 7.11 -22.29 -14.23
C VAL A 460 8.16 -22.18 -15.31
N THR A 461 8.27 -23.21 -16.14
CA THR A 461 9.34 -23.26 -17.14
C THR A 461 9.19 -22.01 -18.01
N THR A 462 10.30 -21.48 -18.52
CA THR A 462 10.28 -20.29 -19.38
C THR A 462 9.28 -20.45 -20.53
N ASN A 463 9.03 -21.69 -20.97
CA ASN A 463 8.07 -22.03 -22.01
C ASN A 463 6.60 -21.93 -21.54
N GLN A 464 6.27 -22.41 -20.35
CA GLN A 464 4.92 -22.26 -19.78
C GLN A 464 4.58 -20.80 -19.47
N LYS A 465 5.55 -20.02 -18.95
CA LYS A 465 5.36 -18.57 -18.76
C LYS A 465 5.08 -17.88 -20.10
N LYS A 466 5.86 -18.20 -21.13
CA LYS A 466 5.65 -17.68 -22.49
C LYS A 466 4.26 -18.03 -23.01
N GLU A 467 3.79 -19.26 -22.82
CA GLU A 467 2.46 -19.67 -23.26
C GLU A 467 1.34 -18.92 -22.52
N ILE A 468 1.47 -18.73 -21.20
CA ILE A 468 0.52 -17.95 -20.39
C ILE A 468 0.47 -16.49 -20.87
N VAL A 469 1.63 -15.86 -21.06
CA VAL A 469 1.75 -14.48 -21.54
C VAL A 469 1.18 -14.37 -22.96
N GLN A 470 1.45 -15.32 -23.85
CA GLN A 470 0.88 -15.35 -25.21
C GLN A 470 -0.64 -15.50 -25.19
N ARG A 471 -1.18 -16.39 -24.35
CA ARG A 471 -2.63 -16.54 -24.18
C ARG A 471 -3.27 -15.26 -23.66
N TRP A 472 -2.64 -14.59 -22.70
CA TRP A 472 -3.11 -13.31 -22.18
C TRP A 472 -3.04 -12.21 -23.25
N ALA A 473 -1.92 -12.07 -23.95
CA ALA A 473 -1.74 -11.11 -25.04
C ALA A 473 -2.79 -11.31 -26.16
N LEU A 474 -3.13 -12.57 -26.47
CA LEU A 474 -4.20 -12.89 -27.42
C LEU A 474 -5.58 -12.39 -26.95
N VAL A 475 -5.89 -12.49 -25.65
CA VAL A 475 -7.15 -11.96 -25.10
C VAL A 475 -7.17 -10.43 -25.14
N VAL A 476 -6.04 -9.79 -24.83
CA VAL A 476 -5.88 -8.33 -24.94
C VAL A 476 -6.20 -7.86 -26.35
N ARG A 477 -5.67 -8.54 -27.38
CA ARG A 477 -5.95 -8.24 -28.80
C ARG A 477 -7.44 -8.21 -29.15
N HIS A 478 -8.21 -9.15 -28.60
CA HIS A 478 -9.65 -9.28 -28.90
C HIS A 478 -10.55 -8.44 -27.98
N SER A 479 -9.94 -7.69 -27.06
CA SER A 479 -10.60 -6.82 -26.08
C SER A 479 -10.61 -5.35 -26.53
N ALA A 480 -10.80 -5.12 -27.83
CA ALA A 480 -11.03 -3.78 -28.36
C ALA A 480 -12.19 -3.11 -27.61
N GLN A 481 -12.05 -1.81 -27.37
CA GLN A 481 -12.94 -0.93 -26.60
C GLN A 481 -12.94 -1.16 -25.07
N CYS A 482 -12.03 -1.97 -24.53
CA CYS A 482 -11.76 -2.01 -23.09
C CYS A 482 -10.61 -1.04 -22.75
N TYR A 483 -10.75 -0.03 -21.92
CA TYR A 483 -11.94 0.48 -21.23
C TYR A 483 -12.46 1.74 -21.95
N ALA A 484 -13.69 1.74 -22.46
CA ALA A 484 -14.24 2.91 -23.16
C ALA A 484 -14.86 3.93 -22.17
N GLY A 485 -14.13 4.98 -21.81
CA GLY A 485 -14.68 6.13 -21.08
C GLY A 485 -13.66 6.93 -20.26
N HIS A 486 -14.15 7.87 -19.45
CA HIS A 486 -13.33 8.72 -18.56
C HIS A 486 -12.70 7.95 -17.40
N SER A 487 -11.67 8.53 -16.77
CA SER A 487 -11.04 7.92 -15.60
C SER A 487 -12.06 7.64 -14.49
N THR A 488 -11.86 6.55 -13.77
CA THR A 488 -12.60 6.24 -12.56
C THR A 488 -12.05 6.98 -11.33
N LEU A 489 -11.00 7.80 -11.45
CA LEU A 489 -10.41 8.57 -10.34
C LEU A 489 -11.31 9.69 -9.79
N LEU A 490 -12.36 10.08 -10.51
CA LEU A 490 -13.25 11.16 -10.09
C LEU A 490 -14.08 10.77 -8.86
N THR A 491 -14.09 11.65 -7.87
CA THR A 491 -14.82 11.50 -6.61
C THR A 491 -15.70 12.72 -6.32
N PRO A 492 -16.86 12.53 -5.64
CA PRO A 492 -17.40 11.27 -5.11
C PRO A 492 -18.01 10.37 -6.20
N SER A 493 -17.90 9.05 -6.02
CA SER A 493 -18.46 8.03 -6.92
C SER A 493 -18.97 6.83 -6.15
N LYS A 494 -19.97 6.12 -6.72
CA LYS A 494 -20.45 4.84 -6.18
C LYS A 494 -19.36 3.76 -6.18
N LEU A 495 -18.31 3.96 -6.97
CA LEU A 495 -17.14 3.08 -7.05
C LEU A 495 -16.27 3.16 -5.79
N TRP A 496 -16.22 4.30 -5.12
CA TRP A 496 -15.31 4.56 -4.00
C TRP A 496 -16.04 4.69 -2.66
N GLN A 497 -17.16 3.99 -2.51
CA GLN A 497 -17.93 4.00 -1.27
C GLN A 497 -17.16 3.27 -0.16
N ARG A 498 -17.20 3.85 1.05
CA ARG A 498 -16.69 3.20 2.25
C ARG A 498 -17.54 1.97 2.55
N TRP A 499 -16.90 0.90 3.02
CA TRP A 499 -17.59 -0.29 3.51
C TRP A 499 -17.33 -0.54 5.00
N ASP A 500 -18.42 -0.71 5.74
CA ASP A 500 -18.40 -1.01 7.18
C ASP A 500 -18.58 -2.51 7.47
N ASP A 501 -19.08 -3.26 6.48
CA ASP A 501 -19.35 -4.69 6.58
C ASP A 501 -19.10 -5.41 5.24
N LEU A 502 -18.96 -6.73 5.29
CA LEU A 502 -18.65 -7.56 4.12
C LEU A 502 -19.71 -7.47 3.01
N ARG A 503 -21.00 -7.35 3.33
CA ARG A 503 -22.07 -7.27 2.32
C ARG A 503 -21.99 -5.95 1.55
N SER A 504 -21.75 -4.85 2.26
CA SER A 504 -21.52 -3.55 1.66
C SER A 504 -20.25 -3.52 0.79
N ALA A 505 -19.18 -4.21 1.24
CA ALA A 505 -17.97 -4.38 0.46
C ALA A 505 -18.24 -5.14 -0.85
N LEU A 506 -18.82 -6.35 -0.77
CA LEU A 506 -19.13 -7.17 -1.94
C LEU A 506 -20.05 -6.46 -2.93
N LYS A 507 -21.05 -5.71 -2.46
CA LYS A 507 -21.92 -4.88 -3.31
C LYS A 507 -21.14 -3.83 -4.09
N THR A 508 -20.18 -3.17 -3.45
CA THR A 508 -19.32 -2.15 -4.12
C THR A 508 -18.43 -2.80 -5.17
N LEU A 509 -17.89 -3.98 -4.88
CA LEU A 509 -17.08 -4.76 -5.83
C LEU A 509 -17.91 -5.25 -7.03
N ASP A 510 -19.19 -5.61 -6.81
CA ASP A 510 -20.10 -5.94 -7.91
C ASP A 510 -20.37 -4.72 -8.80
N ILE A 511 -20.53 -3.52 -8.24
CA ILE A 511 -20.66 -2.27 -9.00
C ILE A 511 -19.40 -2.01 -9.84
N TRP A 512 -18.21 -2.24 -9.29
CA TRP A 512 -16.95 -2.16 -10.04
C TRP A 512 -16.94 -3.09 -11.24
N ARG A 513 -17.21 -4.38 -11.02
CA ARG A 513 -17.21 -5.39 -12.09
C ARG A 513 -18.24 -5.05 -13.17
N MET A 514 -19.46 -4.70 -12.78
CA MET A 514 -20.51 -4.28 -13.73
C MET A 514 -20.07 -3.06 -14.54
N THR A 515 -19.44 -2.08 -13.90
CA THR A 515 -18.92 -0.88 -14.59
C THR A 515 -17.87 -1.26 -15.63
N LEU A 516 -16.89 -2.11 -15.27
CA LEU A 516 -15.88 -2.58 -16.23
C LEU A 516 -16.51 -3.38 -17.39
N GLU A 517 -17.49 -4.24 -17.11
CA GLU A 517 -18.19 -5.01 -18.15
C GLU A 517 -18.95 -4.11 -19.13
N HIS A 518 -19.71 -3.14 -18.61
CA HIS A 518 -20.47 -2.18 -19.41
C HIS A 518 -19.57 -1.24 -20.23
N ARG A 519 -18.31 -1.05 -19.82
CA ARG A 519 -17.32 -0.24 -20.54
C ARG A 519 -16.40 -1.07 -21.45
N GLY A 520 -16.86 -2.23 -21.91
CA GLY A 520 -16.20 -3.02 -22.96
C GLY A 520 -15.22 -4.09 -22.47
N CYS A 521 -14.97 -4.20 -21.17
CA CYS A 521 -13.98 -5.13 -20.62
C CYS A 521 -14.48 -6.55 -20.34
N SER A 522 -15.71 -6.88 -20.75
CA SER A 522 -16.29 -8.22 -20.49
C SER A 522 -15.45 -9.37 -21.04
N ARG A 523 -14.87 -9.23 -22.24
CA ARG A 523 -13.98 -10.23 -22.85
C ARG A 523 -12.65 -10.37 -22.13
N LEU A 524 -12.12 -9.26 -21.61
CA LEU A 524 -10.86 -9.24 -20.89
C LEU A 524 -10.99 -9.90 -19.52
N MET A 525 -12.13 -9.71 -18.85
CA MET A 525 -12.35 -10.21 -17.49
C MET A 525 -12.90 -11.64 -17.41
N ARG A 526 -13.56 -12.13 -18.48
CA ARG A 526 -14.14 -13.48 -18.52
C ARG A 526 -13.16 -14.51 -19.07
N GLY A 527 -13.35 -15.77 -18.67
CA GLY A 527 -12.62 -16.90 -19.22
C GLY A 527 -11.21 -17.08 -18.61
N PRO A 528 -10.17 -17.35 -19.41
CA PRO A 528 -8.90 -17.84 -18.87
C PRO A 528 -8.08 -16.78 -18.12
N THR A 529 -8.28 -15.49 -18.39
CA THR A 529 -7.53 -14.37 -17.78
C THR A 529 -7.94 -14.12 -16.32
N GLY A 530 -9.24 -14.24 -16.01
CA GLY A 530 -9.81 -14.02 -14.69
C GLY A 530 -9.29 -12.73 -14.04
N ALA A 531 -8.65 -12.86 -12.88
CA ALA A 531 -8.13 -11.75 -12.11
C ALA A 531 -7.05 -10.91 -12.82
N HIS A 532 -6.24 -11.48 -13.72
CA HIS A 532 -5.31 -10.68 -14.52
C HIS A 532 -6.06 -9.73 -15.46
N GLY A 533 -7.16 -10.21 -16.03
CA GLY A 533 -8.04 -9.42 -16.87
C GLY A 533 -8.74 -8.32 -16.10
N VAL A 534 -9.20 -8.63 -14.88
CA VAL A 534 -9.82 -7.64 -13.97
C VAL A 534 -8.81 -6.59 -13.54
N LEU A 535 -7.58 -6.97 -13.19
CA LEU A 535 -6.50 -6.03 -12.89
C LEU A 535 -6.23 -5.10 -14.08
N GLN A 536 -6.05 -5.68 -15.27
CA GLN A 536 -5.80 -4.91 -16.49
C GLN A 536 -6.95 -3.93 -16.75
N ALA A 537 -8.21 -4.38 -16.69
CA ALA A 537 -9.38 -3.53 -16.84
C ALA A 537 -9.46 -2.42 -15.79
N PHE A 538 -9.11 -2.73 -14.53
CA PHE A 538 -9.06 -1.77 -13.44
C PHE A 538 -8.01 -0.68 -13.70
N LEU A 539 -6.79 -1.05 -14.09
CA LEU A 539 -5.71 -0.10 -14.43
C LEU A 539 -6.06 0.77 -15.64
N LEU A 540 -6.67 0.18 -16.68
CA LEU A 540 -7.20 0.92 -17.84
C LEU A 540 -8.26 1.95 -17.41
N SER A 541 -9.13 1.58 -16.47
CA SER A 541 -10.17 2.49 -15.97
C SER A 541 -9.59 3.67 -15.18
N LEU A 542 -8.52 3.47 -14.41
CA LEU A 542 -7.88 4.55 -13.63
C LEU A 542 -7.06 5.49 -14.53
N SER A 543 -6.44 4.96 -15.57
CA SER A 543 -5.60 5.71 -16.51
C SER A 543 -6.37 6.25 -17.73
N ALA A 544 -7.70 6.15 -17.73
CA ALA A 544 -8.56 6.47 -18.88
C ALA A 544 -8.02 5.88 -20.20
N ALA A 545 -7.47 4.67 -20.13
CA ALA A 545 -6.79 4.03 -21.24
C ALA A 545 -7.73 3.05 -21.96
N THR A 546 -7.81 3.18 -23.27
CA THR A 546 -8.72 2.42 -24.13
C THR A 546 -7.92 1.60 -25.15
N PHE A 547 -8.21 0.31 -25.26
CA PHE A 547 -7.75 -0.48 -26.40
C PHE A 547 -8.61 -0.20 -27.62
N THR A 548 -7.99 0.05 -28.76
CA THR A 548 -8.66 0.24 -30.05
C THR A 548 -8.05 -0.72 -31.06
N SER A 549 -8.90 -1.45 -31.78
CA SER A 549 -8.45 -2.23 -32.92
C SER A 549 -8.37 -1.35 -34.16
N SER A 550 -7.28 -1.46 -34.91
CA SER A 550 -7.21 -0.94 -36.27
C SER A 550 -7.22 -2.12 -37.23
N SER A 551 -8.32 -2.30 -37.95
CA SER A 551 -8.32 -3.12 -39.16
C SER A 551 -7.60 -2.32 -40.23
N SER A 552 -6.36 -2.68 -40.57
CA SER A 552 -5.73 -2.22 -41.80
C SER A 552 -6.42 -2.93 -42.96
N THR A 553 -7.61 -2.48 -43.36
CA THR A 553 -8.08 -2.74 -44.71
C THR A 553 -7.13 -1.92 -45.57
N SER A 554 -6.12 -2.57 -46.16
CA SER A 554 -5.38 -1.98 -47.26
C SER A 554 -6.44 -1.47 -48.24
N VAL A 555 -6.57 -0.16 -48.37
CA VAL A 555 -7.29 0.43 -49.50
C VAL A 555 -6.50 -0.03 -50.70
N GLY A 556 -6.93 -1.16 -51.28
CA GLY A 556 -6.38 -1.67 -52.51
C GLY A 556 -6.53 -0.55 -53.52
N HIS A 557 -5.40 -0.03 -53.97
CA HIS A 557 -5.36 0.62 -55.27
C HIS A 557 -6.07 -0.35 -56.21
N ILE A 558 -7.18 0.07 -56.82
CA ILE A 558 -7.81 -0.68 -57.90
C ILE A 558 -6.82 -0.63 -59.06
N GLN A 559 -5.82 -1.51 -59.03
CA GLN A 559 -5.02 -1.84 -60.19
C GLN A 559 -5.92 -2.73 -61.04
N GLN A 560 -6.38 -2.21 -62.17
CA GLN A 560 -7.02 -3.02 -63.19
C GLN A 560 -6.13 -4.22 -63.51
N VAL A 561 -6.61 -5.42 -63.20
CA VAL A 561 -5.92 -6.67 -63.46
C VAL A 561 -6.05 -7.01 -64.93
N GLN A 562 -4.94 -6.99 -65.67
CA GLN A 562 -4.82 -7.74 -66.93
C GLN A 562 -4.80 -9.25 -66.63
N PRO A 563 -5.41 -10.09 -67.48
CA PRO A 563 -5.49 -11.52 -67.23
C PRO A 563 -4.18 -12.21 -67.62
N GLY A 564 -3.41 -12.70 -66.64
CA GLY A 564 -2.26 -13.58 -66.93
C GLY A 564 -1.03 -13.44 -66.02
N GLY A 565 -1.20 -13.41 -64.69
CA GLY A 565 -0.08 -13.35 -63.75
C GLY A 565 -0.33 -14.17 -62.48
N LYS A 566 0.70 -14.92 -62.05
CA LYS A 566 0.69 -15.87 -60.93
C LYS A 566 0.12 -15.25 -59.63
N GLN A 567 -0.76 -16.00 -58.95
CA GLN A 567 -1.22 -15.70 -57.58
C GLN A 567 -0.02 -15.58 -56.64
N GLN A 568 0.31 -14.35 -56.23
CA GLN A 568 1.05 -14.12 -54.99
C GLN A 568 0.09 -14.33 -53.82
N LYS A 569 0.44 -15.29 -52.96
CA LYS A 569 -0.22 -15.56 -51.68
C LYS A 569 -0.07 -14.33 -50.79
N GLY A 570 -1.09 -13.48 -50.74
CA GLY A 570 -1.15 -12.36 -49.81
C GLY A 570 -1.04 -12.87 -48.37
N THR A 571 -0.03 -12.39 -47.65
CA THR A 571 0.05 -12.50 -46.20
C THR A 571 -1.14 -11.75 -45.61
N GLY A 572 -2.00 -12.45 -44.84
CA GLY A 572 -3.21 -11.86 -44.27
C GLY A 572 -2.89 -10.60 -43.47
N ALA A 573 -3.67 -9.54 -43.69
CA ALA A 573 -3.60 -8.29 -42.95
C ALA A 573 -3.81 -8.55 -41.45
N GLY A 574 -2.82 -8.24 -40.62
CA GLY A 574 -2.89 -8.40 -39.17
C GLY A 574 -3.75 -7.32 -38.54
N VAL A 575 -4.79 -7.70 -37.80
CA VAL A 575 -5.54 -6.80 -36.92
C VAL A 575 -4.67 -6.51 -35.69
N GLY A 576 -3.99 -5.36 -35.65
CA GLY A 576 -3.22 -4.92 -34.48
C GLY A 576 -4.05 -4.07 -33.52
N THR A 577 -3.65 -4.04 -32.25
CA THR A 577 -4.33 -3.29 -31.18
C THR A 577 -3.46 -2.12 -30.75
N ARG A 578 -4.03 -0.92 -30.68
CA ARG A 578 -3.40 0.26 -30.10
C ARG A 578 -4.03 0.62 -28.76
N LEU A 579 -3.28 1.32 -27.93
CA LEU A 579 -3.72 1.86 -26.65
C LEU A 579 -3.81 3.38 -26.76
N GLU A 580 -4.94 3.94 -26.33
CA GLU A 580 -5.23 5.37 -26.34
C GLU A 580 -5.42 5.85 -24.90
N ILE A 581 -4.68 6.89 -24.49
CA ILE A 581 -4.76 7.44 -23.12
C ILE A 581 -5.58 8.72 -23.17
N GLY A 582 -6.74 8.72 -22.51
CA GLY A 582 -7.72 9.79 -22.54
C GLY A 582 -7.81 10.62 -21.26
N LEU A 583 -6.75 10.67 -20.44
CA LEU A 583 -6.73 11.51 -19.24
C LEU A 583 -6.89 12.98 -19.61
N ASP A 584 -7.72 13.70 -18.85
CA ASP A 584 -7.90 15.14 -19.01
C ASP A 584 -6.73 15.89 -18.34
N PRO A 585 -5.88 16.58 -19.13
CA PRO A 585 -4.72 17.26 -18.57
C PRO A 585 -5.08 18.37 -17.58
N GLU A 586 -6.24 19.00 -17.70
CA GLU A 586 -6.62 20.13 -16.83
C GLU A 586 -7.15 19.65 -15.48
N SER A 587 -8.01 18.63 -15.49
CA SER A 587 -8.73 18.18 -14.29
C SER A 587 -8.06 17.00 -13.58
N GLU A 588 -7.29 16.16 -14.27
CA GLU A 588 -6.78 14.88 -13.71
C GLU A 588 -5.26 14.88 -13.47
N LEU A 589 -4.48 15.64 -14.24
CA LEU A 589 -3.01 15.59 -14.21
C LEU A 589 -2.33 16.60 -13.27
N HIS A 590 -3.06 17.08 -12.25
CA HIS A 590 -2.52 17.99 -11.22
C HIS A 590 -1.75 17.25 -10.09
N ARG A 591 -1.61 15.92 -10.19
CA ARG A 591 -0.93 15.04 -9.22
C ARG A 591 0.01 14.09 -9.94
N HIS A 592 1.02 13.62 -9.22
CA HIS A 592 1.89 12.54 -9.69
C HIS A 592 1.08 11.23 -9.75
N ILE A 593 1.01 10.65 -10.95
CA ILE A 593 0.34 9.38 -11.26
C ILE A 593 1.32 8.47 -12.00
N GLN A 594 1.46 7.23 -11.56
CA GLN A 594 2.32 6.24 -12.21
C GLN A 594 1.55 4.95 -12.44
N VAL A 595 1.74 4.36 -13.62
CA VAL A 595 1.15 3.08 -14.03
C VAL A 595 2.27 2.20 -14.53
N ASP A 596 2.49 1.06 -13.89
CA ASP A 596 3.53 0.12 -14.27
C ASP A 596 2.94 -1.23 -14.69
N GLY A 597 3.65 -1.92 -15.57
CA GLY A 597 3.35 -3.30 -15.93
C GLY A 597 2.12 -3.50 -16.82
N LEU A 598 1.60 -2.44 -17.45
CA LEU A 598 0.40 -2.54 -18.30
C LEU A 598 0.72 -3.36 -19.56
N LEU A 599 -0.02 -4.45 -19.79
CA LEU A 599 0.21 -5.30 -20.96
C LEU A 599 -0.34 -4.63 -22.22
N VAL A 600 0.48 -4.51 -23.27
CA VAL A 600 0.11 -3.90 -24.55
C VAL A 600 0.52 -4.82 -25.70
N GLY A 601 -0.41 -5.05 -26.62
CA GLY A 601 -0.15 -5.76 -27.88
C GLY A 601 -0.02 -7.29 -27.76
N GLU A 602 0.50 -7.91 -28.81
CA GLU A 602 0.59 -9.36 -29.02
C GLU A 602 1.92 -9.96 -28.52
N SER A 603 2.97 -9.14 -28.45
CA SER A 603 4.31 -9.56 -28.00
C SER A 603 4.39 -9.76 -26.48
N GLY A 604 3.36 -9.35 -25.74
CA GLY A 604 3.34 -9.37 -24.29
C GLY A 604 4.21 -8.28 -23.66
N ALA A 605 4.44 -7.18 -24.38
CA ALA A 605 5.21 -6.04 -23.89
C ALA A 605 4.48 -5.38 -22.71
N ARG A 606 5.25 -5.02 -21.67
CA ARG A 606 4.75 -4.28 -20.51
C ARG A 606 5.19 -2.83 -20.61
N LEU A 607 4.22 -1.94 -20.58
CA LEU A 607 4.37 -0.50 -20.60
C LEU A 607 4.40 0.04 -19.17
N SER A 608 5.25 1.04 -18.94
CA SER A 608 5.16 1.89 -17.75
C SER A 608 5.06 3.35 -18.15
N MET A 609 4.25 4.10 -17.40
CA MET A 609 3.90 5.49 -17.65
C MET A 609 3.96 6.24 -16.34
N ASP A 610 4.60 7.40 -16.34
CA ASP A 610 4.78 8.22 -15.16
C ASP A 610 4.46 9.68 -15.50
N PHE A 611 3.34 10.17 -14.97
CA PHE A 611 2.80 11.51 -15.20
C PHE A 611 3.21 12.42 -14.06
N GLN A 612 3.96 13.48 -14.37
CA GLN A 612 4.50 14.42 -13.40
C GLN A 612 4.31 15.87 -13.84
N LEU A 613 4.50 16.81 -12.91
CA LEU A 613 4.54 18.23 -13.20
C LEU A 613 5.99 18.71 -13.25
N ASP A 614 6.30 19.56 -14.23
CA ASP A 614 7.59 20.24 -14.29
C ASP A 614 7.67 21.42 -13.29
N LEU A 615 8.81 22.14 -13.31
CA LEU A 615 9.01 23.34 -12.47
C LEU A 615 8.06 24.49 -12.80
N SER A 616 7.45 24.47 -13.99
CA SER A 616 6.46 25.46 -14.45
C SER A 616 5.02 24.97 -14.25
N LEU A 617 4.81 23.89 -13.50
CA LEU A 617 3.51 23.24 -13.25
C LEU A 617 2.81 22.72 -14.53
N LYS A 618 3.57 22.48 -15.60
CA LYS A 618 3.05 21.84 -16.81
C LYS A 618 3.19 20.33 -16.71
N PRO A 619 2.18 19.57 -17.14
CA PRO A 619 2.24 18.12 -17.05
C PRO A 619 3.08 17.53 -18.19
N PHE A 620 3.93 16.56 -17.84
CA PHE A 620 4.71 15.76 -18.78
C PHE A 620 4.55 14.27 -18.44
N VAL A 621 4.80 13.40 -19.41
CA VAL A 621 4.75 11.96 -19.24
C VAL A 621 6.12 11.36 -19.52
N SER A 622 6.53 10.42 -18.70
CA SER A 622 7.66 9.55 -18.96
C SER A 622 7.20 8.14 -19.32
N LEU A 623 7.70 7.61 -20.43
CA LEU A 623 7.34 6.29 -20.95
C LEU A 623 8.56 5.37 -20.95
N ARG A 624 8.36 4.12 -20.53
CA ARG A 624 9.36 3.03 -20.67
C ARG A 624 8.67 1.71 -21.02
N SER A 625 9.38 0.85 -21.73
CA SER A 625 8.99 -0.54 -21.99
C SER A 625 9.95 -1.48 -21.27
N THR A 626 9.46 -2.60 -20.73
CA THR A 626 10.33 -3.58 -20.06
C THR A 626 11.27 -4.30 -21.03
N SER A 627 10.95 -4.31 -22.33
CA SER A 627 11.73 -4.99 -23.37
C SER A 627 13.00 -4.21 -23.75
N SER A 628 14.14 -4.91 -23.80
CA SER A 628 15.42 -4.33 -24.26
C SER A 628 15.41 -3.97 -25.75
N THR A 629 14.65 -4.71 -26.56
CA THR A 629 14.37 -4.36 -27.95
C THR A 629 13.07 -3.55 -28.02
N PRO A 630 13.03 -2.41 -28.73
CA PRO A 630 11.83 -1.59 -28.81
C PRO A 630 10.75 -2.33 -29.61
N THR A 631 9.75 -2.85 -28.90
CA THR A 631 8.57 -3.51 -29.48
C THR A 631 7.34 -2.62 -29.46
N LEU A 632 7.40 -1.48 -28.78
CA LEU A 632 6.32 -0.51 -28.68
C LEU A 632 6.75 0.83 -29.28
N TYR A 633 5.80 1.53 -29.86
CA TYR A 633 5.94 2.88 -30.39
C TYR A 633 4.90 3.79 -29.73
N ALA A 634 5.24 5.05 -29.55
CA ALA A 634 4.34 6.05 -28.98
C ALA A 634 4.30 7.34 -29.81
N CYS A 635 3.16 8.03 -29.79
CA CYS A 635 3.04 9.41 -30.26
C CYS A 635 2.13 10.22 -29.33
N THR A 636 2.40 11.53 -29.24
CA THR A 636 1.59 12.48 -28.47
C THR A 636 0.27 12.78 -29.18
N ALA A 637 -0.60 13.56 -28.55
CA ALA A 637 -1.90 13.96 -29.08
C ALA A 637 -1.86 14.37 -30.56
N GLY A 638 -2.79 13.83 -31.36
CA GLY A 638 -2.87 14.05 -32.80
C GLY A 638 -1.79 13.38 -33.67
N CYS A 639 -0.76 12.77 -33.07
CA CYS A 639 0.33 12.03 -33.76
C CYS A 639 0.91 12.75 -35.00
N GLN A 640 1.16 14.06 -34.92
CA GLN A 640 1.75 14.81 -36.03
C GLN A 640 3.22 14.44 -36.28
N GLU A 641 3.96 14.17 -35.20
CA GLU A 641 5.36 13.73 -35.23
C GLU A 641 5.47 12.23 -35.53
N ALA A 642 6.62 11.80 -36.04
CA ALA A 642 6.86 10.38 -36.30
C ALA A 642 6.82 9.57 -35.00
N PRO A 643 6.26 8.34 -34.98
CA PRO A 643 6.20 7.53 -33.76
C PRO A 643 7.58 7.23 -33.17
N PHE A 644 7.71 7.40 -31.86
CA PHE A 644 8.95 7.17 -31.13
C PHE A 644 9.03 5.72 -30.64
N PRO A 645 10.15 5.00 -30.85
CA PRO A 645 10.33 3.66 -30.31
C PRO A 645 10.53 3.71 -28.78
N LEU A 646 9.83 2.86 -28.05
CA LEU A 646 9.92 2.70 -26.60
C LEU A 646 10.79 1.47 -26.26
N GLY A 647 11.91 1.70 -25.59
CA GLY A 647 12.77 0.67 -25.01
C GLY A 647 12.83 0.76 -23.48
N GLN A 648 13.85 0.14 -22.88
CA GLN A 648 14.11 0.21 -21.43
C GLN A 648 14.49 1.62 -20.94
N LYS A 649 15.07 2.44 -21.83
CA LYS A 649 15.40 3.83 -21.50
C LYS A 649 14.11 4.67 -21.44
N GLN A 650 13.93 5.37 -20.33
CA GLN A 650 12.82 6.29 -20.12
C GLN A 650 12.90 7.48 -21.08
N ILE A 651 11.78 7.80 -21.72
CA ILE A 651 11.61 8.93 -22.63
C ILE A 651 10.55 9.85 -22.05
N SER A 652 10.86 11.15 -21.91
CA SER A 652 9.90 12.15 -21.43
C SER A 652 9.32 12.96 -22.58
N LEU A 653 8.00 13.10 -22.60
CA LEU A 653 7.22 13.81 -23.61
C LEU A 653 6.35 14.87 -22.93
N ALA A 654 6.30 16.08 -23.48
CA ALA A 654 5.34 17.10 -23.06
C ALA A 654 3.92 16.67 -23.44
N ILE A 655 2.94 16.92 -22.57
CA ILE A 655 1.55 16.60 -22.85
C ILE A 655 0.94 17.70 -23.72
N LYS A 656 0.27 17.28 -24.80
CA LYS A 656 -0.37 18.16 -25.77
C LYS A 656 -1.90 17.96 -25.73
N VAL A 657 -2.64 19.03 -26.02
CA VAL A 657 -4.11 19.06 -26.09
C VAL A 657 -4.53 19.47 -27.50
N THR A 658 -5.60 18.86 -28.00
CA THR A 658 -6.10 19.04 -29.37
C THR A 658 -7.51 19.63 -29.40
N ARG A 659 -7.86 20.28 -30.53
CA ARG A 659 -9.24 20.71 -30.84
C ARG A 659 -9.72 20.08 -32.16
N PRO A 660 -10.78 19.25 -32.17
CA PRO A 660 -11.50 18.69 -31.02
C PRO A 660 -10.61 17.78 -30.15
N ARG A 661 -11.01 17.54 -28.88
CA ARG A 661 -10.19 16.76 -27.94
C ARG A 661 -10.01 15.31 -28.42
N THR A 662 -8.76 14.87 -28.47
CA THR A 662 -8.33 13.50 -28.74
C THR A 662 -7.61 12.92 -27.53
N PRO A 663 -7.35 11.60 -27.49
CA PRO A 663 -6.39 11.02 -26.56
C PRO A 663 -5.05 11.78 -26.57
N ILE A 664 -4.42 11.87 -25.40
CA ILE A 664 -3.18 12.62 -25.17
C ILE A 664 -1.94 11.84 -25.62
N ILE A 665 -2.02 10.51 -25.62
CA ILE A 665 -0.95 9.59 -25.99
C ILE A 665 -1.55 8.38 -26.71
N PHE A 666 -0.91 7.96 -27.78
CA PHE A 666 -1.22 6.74 -28.53
C PHE A 666 -0.02 5.80 -28.49
N ILE A 667 -0.25 4.51 -28.24
CA ILE A 667 0.80 3.49 -28.13
C ILE A 667 0.41 2.27 -28.94
N SER A 668 1.32 1.72 -29.75
CA SER A 668 1.09 0.48 -30.52
C SER A 668 2.39 -0.29 -30.73
N GLU A 669 2.30 -1.59 -31.00
CA GLU A 669 3.44 -2.39 -31.47
C GLU A 669 3.84 -2.07 -32.92
N HIS A 670 2.91 -1.46 -33.67
CA HIS A 670 3.02 -1.21 -35.09
C HIS A 670 3.07 0.30 -35.35
N ALA A 671 4.23 0.81 -35.76
CA ALA A 671 4.42 2.24 -36.03
C ALA A 671 3.51 2.74 -37.16
N ASP A 672 3.26 1.91 -38.19
CA ASP A 672 2.36 2.19 -39.30
C ASP A 672 0.91 2.42 -38.85
N GLN A 673 0.47 1.79 -37.75
CA GLN A 673 -0.85 2.04 -37.18
C GLN A 673 -0.96 3.43 -36.55
N LEU A 674 0.12 3.93 -35.97
CA LEU A 674 0.19 5.29 -35.42
C LEU A 674 0.29 6.34 -36.52
N GLU A 675 0.98 6.03 -37.63
CA GLU A 675 0.95 6.89 -38.82
C GLU A 675 -0.43 6.97 -39.47
N LEU A 676 -1.25 5.92 -39.38
CA LEU A 676 -2.63 5.93 -39.85
C LEU A 676 -3.52 6.84 -38.99
N VAL A 677 -3.27 6.94 -37.68
CA VAL A 677 -3.96 7.89 -36.79
C VAL A 677 -3.79 9.32 -37.30
N LYS A 678 -2.56 9.69 -37.66
CA LYS A 678 -2.25 11.01 -38.24
C LYS A 678 -3.09 11.33 -39.48
N LYS A 679 -3.35 10.34 -40.33
CA LYS A 679 -4.11 10.51 -41.58
C LYS A 679 -5.63 10.55 -41.37
N THR A 680 -6.11 10.09 -40.22
CA THR A 680 -7.54 9.93 -39.93
C THR A 680 -8.08 10.97 -38.93
N LEU A 681 -7.24 11.51 -38.06
CA LEU A 681 -7.62 12.56 -37.11
C LEU A 681 -7.58 13.95 -37.76
N HIS A 682 -8.75 14.57 -37.90
CA HIS A 682 -8.87 15.98 -38.28
C HIS A 682 -8.75 16.86 -37.04
N VAL A 683 -7.54 17.33 -36.77
CA VAL A 683 -7.24 18.25 -35.67
C VAL A 683 -6.99 19.65 -36.23
N ILE A 684 -7.67 20.64 -35.64
CA ILE A 684 -7.56 22.06 -36.03
C ILE A 684 -6.33 22.69 -35.37
N GLU A 685 -6.14 22.39 -34.10
CA GLU A 685 -5.13 23.02 -33.25
C GLU A 685 -4.53 21.99 -32.30
N ILE A 686 -3.21 22.04 -32.12
CA ILE A 686 -2.46 21.27 -31.11
C ILE A 686 -1.64 22.26 -30.30
N VAL A 687 -1.89 22.32 -29.00
CA VAL A 687 -1.16 23.18 -28.06
C VAL A 687 -0.61 22.35 -26.92
N ASP A 688 0.50 22.78 -26.32
CA ASP A 688 0.98 22.19 -25.09
C ASP A 688 -0.06 22.40 -23.97
N ALA A 689 -0.19 21.42 -23.08
CA ALA A 689 -1.09 21.53 -21.95
C ALA A 689 -0.72 22.76 -21.10
N PRO A 690 -1.72 23.55 -20.64
CA PRO A 690 -1.46 24.71 -19.81
C PRO A 690 -0.87 24.29 -18.46
N ALA A 691 -0.16 25.22 -17.82
CA ALA A 691 0.29 25.04 -16.45
C ALA A 691 -0.92 25.01 -15.49
N HIS A 692 -0.87 24.13 -14.49
CA HIS A 692 -1.91 24.10 -13.46
C HIS A 692 -1.83 25.31 -12.54
N GLU A 693 -2.97 25.72 -11.99
CA GLU A 693 -3.01 26.75 -10.96
C GLU A 693 -2.27 26.28 -9.70
N GLN A 694 -1.35 27.11 -9.20
CA GLN A 694 -0.56 26.84 -7.99
C GLN A 694 -1.45 26.48 -6.79
N HIS A 695 -2.58 27.19 -6.62
CA HIS A 695 -3.54 26.91 -5.56
C HIS A 695 -4.09 25.47 -5.61
N THR A 696 -4.38 24.93 -6.79
CA THR A 696 -4.87 23.56 -6.94
C THR A 696 -3.79 22.55 -6.51
N VAL A 697 -2.55 22.77 -6.95
CA VAL A 697 -1.42 21.91 -6.57
C VAL A 697 -1.16 21.97 -5.06
N ASP A 698 -1.21 23.16 -4.47
CA ASP A 698 -1.01 23.38 -3.03
C ASP A 698 -2.15 22.77 -2.20
N LEU A 699 -3.39 22.86 -2.66
CA LEU A 699 -4.55 22.22 -2.03
C LEU A 699 -4.35 20.70 -1.90
N HIS A 700 -3.83 20.06 -2.94
CA HIS A 700 -3.55 18.62 -2.91
C HIS A 700 -2.33 18.28 -2.05
N LYS A 701 -1.24 19.04 -2.11
CA LYS A 701 -0.01 18.78 -1.32
C LYS A 701 -0.15 19.09 0.17
N HIS A 702 -0.79 20.22 0.48
CA HIS A 702 -0.79 20.82 1.81
C HIS A 702 -2.16 20.81 2.48
N GLY A 703 -3.24 20.64 1.73
CA GLY A 703 -4.62 20.63 2.24
C GLY A 703 -5.30 21.98 2.03
N GLY A 704 -6.60 22.05 2.37
CA GLY A 704 -7.33 23.32 2.31
C GLY A 704 -6.78 24.36 3.29
N PRO A 705 -7.28 25.61 3.24
CA PRO A 705 -6.81 26.71 4.11
C PRO A 705 -6.84 26.42 5.64
N GLY A 706 -7.47 25.33 6.07
CA GLY A 706 -7.54 24.89 7.47
C GLY A 706 -6.91 23.53 7.80
N GLY A 707 -6.23 22.86 6.86
CA GLY A 707 -5.89 21.42 7.00
C GLY A 707 -4.42 21.07 6.83
N GLY A 708 -3.53 21.59 7.69
CA GLY A 708 -2.17 21.06 7.83
C GLY A 708 -1.05 22.08 7.59
N VAL A 709 -0.62 22.71 8.67
CA VAL A 709 0.55 23.61 8.79
C VAL A 709 0.40 24.93 8.04
N GLY A 710 -0.14 25.93 8.75
CA GLY A 710 0.14 27.32 8.42
C GLY A 710 -0.81 27.98 7.43
N GLY A 711 -2.12 27.84 7.65
CA GLY A 711 -3.04 28.98 7.49
C GLY A 711 -2.74 30.09 8.52
N GLY A 712 -1.45 30.34 8.80
CA GLY A 712 -1.02 31.51 9.52
C GLY A 712 -1.08 32.67 8.55
N LEU A 713 -1.56 33.81 9.01
CA LEU A 713 -1.31 35.07 8.33
C LEU A 713 0.18 35.13 7.90
N PRO A 714 0.50 35.77 6.76
CA PRO A 714 1.85 35.78 6.18
C PRO A 714 2.93 35.95 7.24
N THR A 715 4.13 35.40 7.06
CA THR A 715 5.26 35.63 8.00
C THR A 715 5.42 37.11 8.35
N LEU A 716 5.13 38.00 7.39
CA LEU A 716 5.07 39.45 7.56
C LEU A 716 4.07 39.91 8.64
N PHE A 717 2.89 39.29 8.75
CA PHE A 717 1.94 39.56 9.84
C PHE A 717 2.54 39.24 11.21
N TRP A 718 3.20 38.08 11.36
CA TRP A 718 3.82 37.70 12.62
C TRP A 718 5.00 38.62 12.97
N VAL A 719 5.79 39.03 11.98
CA VAL A 719 6.86 40.03 12.14
C VAL A 719 6.26 41.37 12.60
N VAL A 720 5.17 41.82 11.99
CA VAL A 720 4.48 43.06 12.37
C VAL A 720 3.89 42.95 13.79
N LEU A 721 3.26 41.83 14.14
CA LEU A 721 2.70 41.60 15.47
C LEU A 721 3.78 41.63 16.54
N VAL A 722 4.94 41.00 16.29
CA VAL A 722 6.10 41.03 17.20
C VAL A 722 6.65 42.45 17.32
N LEU A 723 6.77 43.20 16.22
CA LEU A 723 7.20 44.61 16.27
C LEU A 723 6.25 45.47 17.09
N VAL A 724 4.94 45.29 16.93
CA VAL A 724 3.92 46.01 17.71
C VAL A 724 3.99 45.64 19.19
N LEU A 725 4.16 44.35 19.51
CA LEU A 725 4.35 43.89 20.89
C LEU A 725 5.61 44.50 21.52
N ILE A 726 6.73 44.53 20.81
CA ILE A 726 7.97 45.16 21.29
C ILE A 726 7.75 46.66 21.53
N ALA A 727 7.15 47.37 20.57
CA ALA A 727 6.87 48.80 20.71
C ALA A 727 5.97 49.10 21.92
N PHE A 728 4.95 48.28 22.14
CA PHE A 728 4.06 48.38 23.31
C PHE A 728 4.81 48.18 24.63
N HIS A 729 5.69 47.18 24.72
CA HIS A 729 6.47 46.93 25.94
C HIS A 729 7.51 48.02 26.20
N LEU A 730 8.15 48.56 25.15
CA LEU A 730 9.05 49.71 25.28
C LEU A 730 8.30 50.96 25.76
N PHE A 731 7.07 51.18 25.29
CA PHE A 731 6.22 52.26 25.76
C PHE A 731 5.84 52.09 27.24
N LEU A 732 5.46 50.88 27.66
CA LEU A 732 5.18 50.54 29.06
C LEU A 732 6.39 50.76 29.96
N LEU A 733 7.57 50.31 29.52
CA LEU A 733 8.84 50.53 30.22
C LEU A 733 9.16 52.02 30.33
N LYS A 734 8.91 52.82 29.29
CA LYS A 734 9.08 54.27 29.33
C LYS A 734 8.14 54.92 30.35
N LEU A 735 6.87 54.53 30.38
CA LEU A 735 5.90 55.03 31.38
C LEU A 735 6.33 54.69 32.81
N LEU A 736 6.67 53.42 33.06
CA LEU A 736 7.14 52.97 34.38
C LEU A 736 8.44 53.66 34.80
N TYR A 737 9.38 53.85 33.88
CA TYR A 737 10.62 54.58 34.15
C TYR A 737 10.37 56.06 34.44
N THR A 738 9.43 56.69 33.73
CA THR A 738 9.07 58.10 33.96
C THR A 738 8.38 58.28 35.31
N GLU A 739 7.43 57.41 35.67
CA GLU A 739 6.82 57.41 37.00
C GLU A 739 7.84 57.12 38.10
N TRP A 740 8.74 56.16 37.90
CA TRP A 740 9.77 55.82 38.88
C TRP A 740 10.79 56.94 39.07
N THR A 741 11.21 57.61 38.00
CA THR A 741 12.15 58.75 38.08
C THR A 741 11.49 60.01 38.64
N ASN A 742 10.21 60.25 38.34
CA ASN A 742 9.44 61.31 38.96
C ASN A 742 9.17 61.03 40.45
N ALA A 743 9.04 59.76 40.84
CA ALA A 743 8.94 59.34 42.24
C ALA A 743 10.30 59.35 42.98
N ALA A 744 11.42 59.22 42.27
CA ALA A 744 12.78 59.21 42.83
C ALA A 744 13.48 60.58 42.83
N GLY A 745 12.90 61.60 42.21
CA GLY A 745 13.27 63.01 42.40
C GLY A 745 12.62 63.57 43.66
N GLY A 746 13.42 63.84 44.70
CA GLY A 746 12.97 64.30 46.01
C GLY A 746 12.17 65.63 46.04
N PRO A 747 11.78 66.05 47.25
CA PRO A 747 10.39 66.27 47.68
C PRO A 747 9.83 67.61 47.20
N GLY A 748 8.72 67.56 46.47
CA GLY A 748 8.04 68.76 45.99
C GLY A 748 6.71 68.47 45.29
N ALA A 749 5.80 67.75 45.96
CA ALA A 749 4.41 67.68 45.53
C ALA A 749 3.72 69.04 45.70
N PRO A 750 2.85 69.47 44.76
CA PRO A 750 1.77 70.36 45.14
C PRO A 750 0.44 69.97 44.46
N TYR A 751 -0.21 68.91 44.93
CA TYR A 751 -1.68 68.77 44.82
C TYR A 751 -2.30 68.30 46.15
N SER A 752 -2.18 69.16 47.16
CA SER A 752 -3.10 69.26 48.29
C SER A 752 -3.10 70.72 48.78
N LYS A 753 -3.58 71.63 47.93
CA LYS A 753 -3.97 72.99 48.31
C LYS A 753 -5.50 73.08 48.36
N TYR A 754 -6.12 72.23 49.17
CA TYR A 754 -7.52 72.38 49.59
C TYR A 754 -7.69 71.79 51.00
N SER A 755 -7.01 72.37 51.99
CA SER A 755 -7.35 72.14 53.39
C SER A 755 -6.77 73.26 54.27
N LYS A 756 -7.67 74.14 54.69
CA LYS A 756 -7.65 74.91 55.94
C LYS A 756 -6.86 76.22 55.98
N ARG A 757 -7.40 77.23 55.29
CA ARG A 757 -7.74 78.50 55.97
C ARG A 757 -8.93 78.21 56.88
N VAL A 758 -8.95 78.85 58.05
CA VAL A 758 -9.84 78.67 59.20
C VAL A 758 -9.24 77.70 60.24
N LEU A 759 -8.38 78.25 61.11
CA LEU A 759 -8.57 78.29 62.57
C LEU A 759 -7.46 79.16 63.20
N PHE A 760 -7.89 80.36 63.61
CA PHE A 760 -7.40 81.25 64.68
C PHE A 760 -5.96 81.77 64.74
N ARG A 761 -5.83 83.02 64.27
CA ARG A 761 -5.07 84.09 64.93
C ARG A 761 -5.73 84.38 66.29
N ARG A 762 -4.94 84.32 67.37
CA ARG A 762 -5.22 84.97 68.67
C ARG A 762 -4.20 86.09 68.79
N GLU A 763 -4.72 87.28 69.06
CA GLU A 763 -4.04 88.58 69.24
C GLU A 763 -3.58 89.30 67.95
#